data_AF-A0A7G8FQZ6-F1
#
_entry.id   AF-A0A7G8FQZ6-F1
#
_cell.length_a   1.000
_cell.length_b   1.000
_cell.length_c   1.000
_cell.angle_alpha   90.00
_cell.angle_beta   90.00
_cell.angle_gamma   90.00
#
_symmetry.space_group_name_H-M   'P 1'
#
loop_
_entity.id
_entity.type
_entity.pdbx_description
1 polymer ?
#
loop_
_entity_poly.entity_id
_entity_poly.type
_entity_poly.pdbx_seq_one_letter_code
_entity_poly.pdbx_strand_id
1 'polypeptide(L)'
;MSDPALLLLVGMPQWTRLPLLPLLGSLDSVGMVRNGVAEAESRLLADLELRWPASGHSSALPPGWREHPATSAARLDLQTELAAALAAPTQVLVIDHLCDGRLVPFWRDLAQELGVALHLQICLSDPATIASSQAQQLWWRHNLEAIHAARSAALPLSLIDATSVGDRPVAWLERWLQALPGVSPGAVQRQGLLALLNQTLNRDGEASELPATHPQLKQLHQRLLRQPLPHRLPASDLPSRLAEALALGIERPSAADPRAWSDWLDCYRSCSAPRAHAVPPLAPDPVLHVCGPAWQELEPHQWLQRAPLQDLGGRRIDPQRCGLHRISLCPDPAAKGPLERIALNLELPPPERAQHWLEHLRAQQLILDPEPARVLLLRNLGLPAWWLDPHAPTNGWLQQPLASMASAWAQQLGMAPPEPGALVVLGAAGREFEQALTQESRTGTLLLPRIQYWPGWPELVVSDAVAGLARAGWLSAASQEAAQVLQAGDLSASVTPADLRALQAGRPLRVLAEDRPSPPTQELFAWGNGTSPTAAVVVSLFNYADRISEALDSVVAQTAAGLELIVVDDASSDAGAEQVKGWMERCLAHADHPFVRLLLLSHTRNAGLAAARNTAFAAAQSPWCFVLDADNALYPRAVEACLQLAGTGDGQLAVVHPLLAVEVEAGRPDDQRSLVSTASWQRSRLLGGNVVDAMALVRRTAWLAVGGYTHIQGGWEDFDFWCKLLDACFYGLQCPEVLAVYRSHADSMSHTATNRSWRALSRTLQDRHPWLDLPLATP
;
A
#
# COMPACT_ATOMS: atom_id res chain seq x y z
N MET A 1 8.27 -18.29 -43.06
CA MET A 1 8.16 -18.24 -41.59
C MET A 1 6.69 -18.41 -41.28
N SER A 2 6.34 -19.26 -40.31
CA SER A 2 4.95 -19.42 -39.86
C SER A 2 4.41 -18.06 -39.44
N ASP A 3 3.17 -17.73 -39.82
CA ASP A 3 2.52 -16.53 -39.29
C ASP A 3 2.42 -16.65 -37.75
N PRO A 4 2.69 -15.57 -37.00
CA PRO A 4 2.61 -15.62 -35.54
C PRO A 4 1.19 -15.97 -35.08
N ALA A 5 1.09 -16.87 -34.10
CA ALA A 5 -0.18 -17.25 -33.49
C ALA A 5 -0.33 -16.62 -32.11
N LEU A 6 -1.54 -16.17 -31.78
CA LEU A 6 -1.92 -15.73 -30.44
C LEU A 6 -2.44 -16.93 -29.64
N LEU A 7 -1.78 -17.25 -28.52
CA LEU A 7 -2.19 -18.29 -27.59
C LEU A 7 -2.80 -17.64 -26.33
N LEU A 8 -4.11 -17.83 -26.14
CA LEU A 8 -4.78 -17.45 -24.89
C LEU A 8 -4.70 -18.61 -23.91
N LEU A 9 -4.05 -18.37 -22.77
CA LEU A 9 -4.13 -19.27 -21.63
C LEU A 9 -5.38 -18.93 -20.83
N VAL A 10 -6.22 -19.94 -20.66
CA VAL A 10 -7.47 -19.83 -19.93
C VAL A 10 -7.31 -20.56 -18.60
N GLY A 11 -7.43 -19.80 -17.50
CA GLY A 11 -7.29 -20.28 -16.13
C GLY A 11 -6.61 -19.27 -15.22
N MET A 12 -7.04 -19.19 -13.95
CA MET A 12 -6.41 -18.35 -12.93
C MET A 12 -5.02 -18.94 -12.56
N PRO A 13 -3.90 -18.23 -12.79
CA PRO A 13 -2.54 -18.77 -12.60
C PRO A 13 -2.20 -19.03 -11.15
N GLN A 14 -2.74 -18.21 -10.26
CA GLN A 14 -2.61 -18.32 -8.81
C GLN A 14 -3.19 -19.63 -8.23
N TRP A 15 -3.93 -20.41 -9.04
CA TRP A 15 -4.58 -21.65 -8.61
C TRP A 15 -4.12 -22.90 -9.33
N THR A 16 -3.22 -22.78 -10.32
CA THR A 16 -2.63 -23.94 -11.00
C THR A 16 -1.23 -24.19 -10.46
N ARG A 17 -0.98 -25.36 -9.84
CA ARG A 17 0.33 -25.77 -9.29
C ARG A 17 1.45 -25.95 -10.34
N LEU A 18 1.18 -25.67 -11.61
CA LEU A 18 2.13 -25.85 -12.71
C LEU A 18 2.78 -24.53 -13.12
N PRO A 19 4.12 -24.48 -13.27
CA PRO A 19 4.86 -23.30 -13.71
C PRO A 19 4.77 -23.14 -15.24
N LEU A 20 3.56 -23.05 -15.81
CA LEU A 20 3.38 -22.93 -17.25
C LEU A 20 4.07 -21.68 -17.82
N LEU A 21 4.05 -20.56 -17.08
CA LEU A 21 4.68 -19.31 -17.52
C LEU A 21 6.22 -19.39 -17.55
N PRO A 22 6.91 -19.94 -16.53
CA PRO A 22 8.34 -20.26 -16.63
C PRO A 22 8.70 -21.20 -17.78
N LEU A 23 7.89 -22.24 -18.03
CA LEU A 23 8.12 -23.17 -19.14
C LEU A 23 7.99 -22.46 -20.50
N LEU A 24 6.93 -21.67 -20.69
CA LEU A 24 6.71 -20.88 -21.91
C LEU A 24 7.79 -19.83 -22.13
N GLY A 25 8.22 -19.13 -21.08
CA GLY A 25 9.29 -18.13 -21.15
C GLY A 25 10.68 -18.70 -21.47
N SER A 26 10.86 -20.02 -21.39
CA SER A 26 12.12 -20.70 -21.75
C SER A 26 12.18 -21.16 -23.20
N LEU A 27 11.11 -20.93 -23.99
CA LEU A 27 11.04 -21.25 -25.40
C LEU A 27 11.39 -20.02 -26.24
N ASP A 28 12.47 -20.10 -27.02
CA ASP A 28 12.96 -18.99 -27.85
C ASP A 28 11.93 -18.50 -28.89
N SER A 29 10.95 -19.33 -29.25
CA SER A 29 9.90 -18.99 -30.22
C SER A 29 8.61 -18.46 -29.59
N VAL A 30 8.60 -18.21 -28.27
CA VAL A 30 7.44 -17.75 -27.52
C VAL A 30 7.67 -16.35 -26.94
N GLY A 31 6.77 -15.42 -27.26
CA GLY A 31 6.67 -14.11 -26.61
C GLY A 31 5.62 -14.11 -25.51
N MET A 32 5.82 -13.33 -24.45
CA MET A 32 4.86 -13.17 -23.35
C MET A 32 4.34 -11.73 -23.34
N VAL A 33 3.01 -11.57 -23.24
CA VAL A 33 2.36 -10.27 -23.01
C VAL A 33 1.74 -10.30 -21.62
N ARG A 34 2.27 -9.48 -20.71
CA ARG A 34 1.86 -9.48 -19.30
C ARG A 34 1.25 -8.15 -18.83
N ASN A 35 1.60 -7.04 -19.47
CA ASN A 35 1.18 -5.71 -19.02
C ASN A 35 -0.11 -5.28 -19.73
N GLY A 36 -1.03 -4.64 -19.01
CA GLY A 36 -2.21 -3.96 -19.57
C GLY A 36 -3.37 -4.84 -20.06
N VAL A 37 -3.15 -6.12 -20.38
CA VAL A 37 -4.19 -7.00 -20.96
C VAL A 37 -5.33 -7.27 -19.97
N ALA A 38 -5.01 -7.74 -18.77
CA ALA A 38 -6.02 -8.05 -17.75
C ALA A 38 -6.83 -6.81 -17.34
N GLU A 39 -6.20 -5.64 -17.34
CA GLU A 39 -6.85 -4.36 -17.03
C GLU A 39 -7.82 -3.94 -18.15
N ALA A 40 -7.39 -4.04 -19.41
CA ALA A 40 -8.22 -3.72 -20.57
C ALA A 40 -9.45 -4.64 -20.68
N GLU A 41 -9.28 -5.94 -20.43
CA GLU A 41 -10.37 -6.92 -20.41
C GLU A 41 -11.35 -6.68 -19.26
N SER A 42 -10.83 -6.47 -18.05
CA SER A 42 -11.64 -6.18 -16.87
C SER A 42 -12.48 -4.91 -17.06
N ARG A 43 -11.87 -3.87 -17.65
CA ARG A 43 -12.56 -2.63 -18.00
C ARG A 43 -13.62 -2.82 -19.07
N LEU A 44 -13.34 -3.61 -20.11
CA LEU A 44 -14.32 -3.93 -21.17
C LEU A 44 -15.55 -4.64 -20.61
N LEU A 45 -15.36 -5.67 -19.79
CA LEU A 45 -16.45 -6.42 -19.17
C LEU A 45 -17.31 -5.54 -18.27
N ALA A 46 -16.65 -4.68 -17.49
CA ALA A 46 -17.30 -3.72 -16.64
C ALA A 46 -18.17 -2.74 -17.46
N ASP A 47 -17.62 -2.14 -18.51
CA ASP A 47 -18.33 -1.16 -19.33
C ASP A 47 -19.44 -1.77 -20.22
N LEU A 48 -19.36 -3.06 -20.54
CA LEU A 48 -20.45 -3.83 -21.18
C LEU A 48 -21.53 -4.27 -20.18
N GLU A 49 -21.44 -3.83 -18.92
CA GLU A 49 -22.31 -4.23 -17.82
C GLU A 49 -22.38 -5.76 -17.59
N LEU A 50 -21.34 -6.48 -18.00
CA LEU A 50 -21.24 -7.93 -17.87
C LEU A 50 -20.86 -8.28 -16.44
N ARG A 51 -21.87 -8.28 -15.57
CA ARG A 51 -21.75 -8.56 -14.13
C ARG A 51 -21.02 -9.88 -13.89
N TRP A 52 -20.08 -9.88 -12.95
CA TRP A 52 -19.46 -11.06 -12.39
C TRP A 52 -19.78 -11.12 -10.88
N PRO A 53 -20.39 -12.19 -10.36
CA PRO A 53 -20.92 -13.35 -11.07
C PRO A 53 -22.32 -13.03 -11.62
N ALA A 54 -22.52 -13.18 -12.94
CA ALA A 54 -23.87 -13.03 -13.51
C ALA A 54 -24.78 -14.12 -12.95
N SER A 55 -25.96 -13.71 -12.51
CA SER A 55 -26.83 -14.51 -11.68
C SER A 55 -28.06 -15.06 -12.41
N GLY A 56 -28.07 -14.93 -13.74
CA GLY A 56 -29.01 -15.56 -14.65
C GLY A 56 -28.29 -16.08 -15.90
N HIS A 57 -29.02 -16.80 -16.74
CA HIS A 57 -28.53 -17.31 -18.03
C HIS A 57 -28.15 -16.13 -18.93
N SER A 58 -26.89 -15.71 -18.93
CA SER A 58 -26.33 -15.02 -20.09
C SER A 58 -24.92 -15.50 -20.31
N SER A 59 -24.83 -16.52 -21.17
CA SER A 59 -23.58 -17.02 -21.75
C SER A 59 -23.03 -16.12 -22.86
N ALA A 60 -23.70 -14.99 -23.17
CA ALA A 60 -23.36 -14.14 -24.30
C ALA A 60 -23.06 -12.69 -23.90
N LEU A 61 -22.19 -12.06 -24.69
CA LEU A 61 -21.99 -10.61 -24.73
C LEU A 61 -23.33 -9.92 -25.13
N PRO A 62 -23.63 -8.71 -24.63
CA PRO A 62 -24.90 -8.05 -24.92
C PRO A 62 -25.05 -7.72 -26.42
N PRO A 63 -26.28 -7.65 -26.97
CA PRO A 63 -26.49 -7.19 -28.34
C PRO A 63 -25.85 -5.80 -28.55
N GLY A 64 -25.15 -5.61 -29.67
CA GLY A 64 -24.46 -4.35 -29.97
C GLY A 64 -23.12 -4.15 -29.27
N TRP A 65 -22.59 -5.17 -28.58
CA TRP A 65 -21.30 -5.06 -27.87
C TRP A 65 -20.13 -4.68 -28.79
N ARG A 66 -20.16 -5.02 -30.09
CA ARG A 66 -19.09 -4.70 -31.03
C ARG A 66 -19.02 -3.21 -31.34
N GLU A 67 -20.17 -2.58 -31.42
CA GLU A 67 -20.35 -1.16 -31.70
C GLU A 67 -20.24 -0.30 -30.44
N HIS A 68 -20.11 -0.92 -29.26
CA HIS A 68 -20.01 -0.21 -28.00
C HIS A 68 -18.68 0.58 -27.91
N PRO A 69 -18.68 1.86 -27.49
CA PRO A 69 -17.47 2.67 -27.39
C PRO A 69 -16.36 2.05 -26.54
N ALA A 70 -16.72 1.37 -25.45
CA ALA A 70 -15.75 0.68 -24.60
C ALA A 70 -15.04 -0.48 -25.32
N THR A 71 -15.71 -1.12 -26.27
CA THR A 71 -15.11 -2.16 -27.12
C THR A 71 -14.08 -1.57 -28.06
N SER A 72 -14.36 -0.40 -28.64
CA SER A 72 -13.39 0.32 -29.47
C SER A 72 -12.17 0.79 -28.65
N ALA A 73 -12.40 1.28 -27.43
CA ALA A 73 -11.31 1.70 -26.53
C ALA A 73 -10.43 0.52 -26.09
N ALA A 74 -11.03 -0.58 -25.60
CA ALA A 74 -10.30 -1.79 -25.22
C ALA A 74 -9.52 -2.39 -26.40
N ARG A 75 -10.10 -2.32 -27.60
CA ARG A 75 -9.42 -2.74 -28.83
C ARG A 75 -8.17 -1.91 -29.12
N LEU A 76 -8.24 -0.58 -29.03
CA LEU A 76 -7.09 0.29 -29.28
C LEU A 76 -5.95 0.04 -28.29
N ASP A 77 -6.29 -0.11 -27.01
CA ASP A 77 -5.30 -0.36 -25.96
C ASP A 77 -4.60 -1.70 -26.18
N LEU A 78 -5.36 -2.76 -26.46
CA LEU A 78 -4.78 -4.08 -26.71
C LEU A 78 -4.01 -4.13 -28.03
N GLN A 79 -4.43 -3.41 -29.07
CA GLN A 79 -3.65 -3.29 -30.30
C GLN A 79 -2.29 -2.62 -30.02
N THR A 80 -2.26 -1.60 -29.15
CA THR A 80 -1.03 -0.90 -28.76
C THR A 80 -0.10 -1.82 -27.98
N GLU A 81 -0.62 -2.55 -26.98
CA GLU A 81 0.15 -3.52 -26.19
C GLU A 81 0.70 -4.67 -27.04
N LEU A 82 -0.09 -5.17 -27.99
CA LEU A 82 0.29 -6.30 -28.85
C LEU A 82 1.25 -5.88 -29.98
N ALA A 83 1.25 -4.61 -30.40
CA ALA A 83 2.06 -4.14 -31.54
C ALA A 83 3.56 -4.37 -31.33
N ALA A 84 4.09 -4.09 -30.13
CA ALA A 84 5.50 -4.29 -29.82
C ALA A 84 5.88 -5.78 -29.79
N ALA A 85 4.97 -6.63 -29.32
CA ALA A 85 5.23 -8.06 -29.16
C ALA A 85 5.07 -8.84 -30.47
N LEU A 86 4.16 -8.42 -31.34
CA LEU A 86 4.00 -8.97 -32.70
C LEU A 86 5.14 -8.59 -33.65
N ALA A 87 5.90 -7.53 -33.34
CA ALA A 87 7.08 -7.13 -34.10
C ALA A 87 8.33 -7.97 -33.78
N ALA A 88 8.32 -8.74 -32.68
CA ALA A 88 9.42 -9.64 -32.31
C ALA A 88 9.41 -10.91 -33.18
N PRO A 89 10.57 -11.58 -33.38
CA PRO A 89 10.67 -12.82 -34.14
C PRO A 89 10.11 -14.04 -33.37
N THR A 90 8.89 -13.93 -32.86
CA THR A 90 8.19 -14.96 -32.08
C THR A 90 7.18 -15.72 -32.95
N GLN A 91 7.10 -17.04 -32.80
CA GLN A 91 6.12 -17.88 -33.51
C GLN A 91 4.77 -17.92 -32.77
N VAL A 92 4.81 -17.79 -31.44
CA VAL A 92 3.61 -17.76 -30.60
C VAL A 92 3.70 -16.62 -29.61
N LEU A 93 2.63 -15.83 -29.53
CA LEU A 93 2.47 -14.80 -28.52
C LEU A 93 1.48 -15.28 -27.46
N VAL A 94 1.91 -15.37 -26.21
CA VAL A 94 1.12 -15.87 -25.11
C VAL A 94 0.52 -14.72 -24.32
N ILE A 95 -0.79 -14.76 -24.17
CA ILE A 95 -1.53 -13.96 -23.18
C ILE A 95 -1.81 -14.88 -22.00
N ASP A 96 -1.26 -14.54 -20.85
CA ASP A 96 -1.29 -15.38 -19.66
C ASP A 96 -2.62 -15.35 -18.91
N HIS A 97 -3.45 -14.33 -19.12
CA HIS A 97 -4.69 -14.11 -18.39
C HIS A 97 -5.83 -13.74 -19.33
N LEU A 98 -6.70 -14.70 -19.65
CA LEU A 98 -8.06 -14.39 -20.07
C LEU A 98 -8.90 -14.12 -18.82
N CYS A 99 -9.35 -12.88 -18.62
CA CYS A 99 -10.17 -12.52 -17.46
C CYS A 99 -11.55 -13.18 -17.48
N ASP A 100 -12.14 -13.37 -18.68
CA ASP A 100 -13.47 -13.96 -18.82
C ASP A 100 -13.67 -14.72 -20.15
N GLY A 101 -14.20 -15.94 -20.08
CA GLY A 101 -14.49 -16.78 -21.25
C GLY A 101 -15.47 -16.15 -22.25
N ARG A 102 -16.28 -15.17 -21.82
CA ARG A 102 -17.19 -14.41 -22.68
C ARG A 102 -16.47 -13.48 -23.66
N LEU A 103 -15.20 -13.12 -23.41
CA LEU A 103 -14.42 -12.26 -24.30
C LEU A 103 -13.75 -13.01 -25.47
N VAL A 104 -13.88 -14.33 -25.55
CA VAL A 104 -13.31 -15.09 -26.68
C VAL A 104 -13.76 -14.58 -28.07
N PRO A 105 -15.02 -14.16 -28.29
CA PRO A 105 -15.41 -13.52 -29.55
C PRO A 105 -14.72 -12.17 -29.79
N PHE A 106 -14.45 -11.39 -28.73
CA PHE A 106 -13.69 -10.14 -28.83
C PHE A 106 -12.24 -10.41 -29.25
N TRP A 107 -11.58 -11.38 -28.63
CA TRP A 107 -10.23 -11.80 -29.01
C TRP A 107 -10.13 -12.36 -30.42
N ARG A 108 -11.15 -13.10 -30.87
CA ARG A 108 -11.22 -13.56 -32.26
C ARG A 108 -11.26 -12.39 -33.22
N ASP A 109 -12.14 -11.42 -32.96
CA ASP A 109 -12.29 -10.26 -33.83
C ASP A 109 -10.98 -9.43 -33.84
N LEU A 110 -10.33 -9.27 -32.68
CA LEU A 110 -9.02 -8.62 -32.56
C LEU A 110 -7.90 -9.38 -33.29
N ALA A 111 -7.84 -10.71 -33.14
CA ALA A 111 -6.83 -11.54 -33.82
C ALA A 111 -7.01 -11.50 -35.35
N GLN A 112 -8.25 -11.49 -35.83
CA GLN A 112 -8.55 -11.33 -37.25
C GLN A 112 -8.08 -9.97 -37.79
N GLU A 113 -8.26 -8.89 -37.02
CA GLU A 113 -7.78 -7.55 -37.37
C GLU A 113 -6.26 -7.45 -37.40
N LEU A 114 -5.59 -8.15 -36.48
CA LEU A 114 -4.13 -8.23 -36.42
C LEU A 114 -3.54 -9.23 -37.43
N GLY A 115 -4.38 -9.99 -38.14
CA GLY A 115 -3.95 -10.99 -39.13
C GLY A 115 -3.25 -12.20 -38.53
N VAL A 116 -3.53 -12.55 -37.27
CA VAL A 116 -2.90 -13.66 -36.53
C VAL A 116 -3.89 -14.77 -36.21
N ALA A 117 -3.40 -16.02 -36.15
CA ALA A 117 -4.23 -17.15 -35.75
C ALA A 117 -4.49 -17.15 -34.25
N LEU A 118 -5.74 -17.33 -33.82
CA LEU A 118 -6.10 -17.43 -32.39
C LEU A 118 -6.21 -18.89 -31.95
N HIS A 119 -5.47 -19.25 -30.90
CA HIS A 119 -5.51 -20.56 -30.26
C HIS A 119 -5.87 -20.39 -28.79
N LEU A 120 -6.74 -21.26 -28.27
CA LEU A 120 -7.06 -21.31 -26.84
C LEU A 120 -6.46 -22.56 -26.22
N GLN A 121 -5.86 -22.42 -25.05
CA GLN A 121 -5.37 -23.53 -24.26
C GLN A 121 -5.89 -23.42 -22.82
N ILE A 122 -6.56 -24.47 -22.36
CA ILE A 122 -7.06 -24.59 -20.99
C ILE A 122 -6.23 -25.63 -20.24
N CYS A 123 -5.73 -25.26 -19.07
CA CYS A 123 -5.03 -26.16 -18.17
C CYS A 123 -5.98 -26.67 -17.08
N LEU A 124 -6.32 -27.94 -17.11
CA LEU A 124 -7.20 -28.60 -16.14
C LEU A 124 -6.37 -29.11 -14.96
N SER A 125 -6.50 -28.44 -13.81
CA SER A 125 -5.90 -28.87 -12.54
C SER A 125 -6.89 -29.69 -11.71
N ASP A 126 -6.37 -30.48 -10.76
CA ASP A 126 -7.23 -31.17 -9.79
C ASP A 126 -8.05 -30.10 -9.03
N PRO A 127 -9.39 -30.13 -9.09
CA PRO A 127 -10.19 -29.14 -8.39
C PRO A 127 -9.91 -29.08 -6.88
N ALA A 128 -9.42 -30.16 -6.27
CA ALA A 128 -8.98 -30.17 -4.88
C ALA A 128 -7.84 -29.19 -4.58
N THR A 129 -7.03 -28.80 -5.58
CA THR A 129 -5.90 -27.86 -5.41
C THR A 129 -6.31 -26.41 -5.26
N ILE A 130 -7.60 -26.09 -5.44
CA ILE A 130 -8.14 -24.74 -5.35
C ILE A 130 -8.65 -24.49 -3.92
N ALA A 131 -8.17 -23.40 -3.31
CA ALA A 131 -8.20 -23.13 -1.87
C ALA A 131 -9.58 -23.09 -1.20
N SER A 132 -10.69 -22.94 -1.96
CA SER A 132 -12.04 -22.94 -1.41
C SER A 132 -13.07 -23.53 -2.37
N SER A 133 -14.20 -24.01 -1.84
CA SER A 133 -15.34 -24.47 -2.65
C SER A 133 -15.87 -23.38 -3.59
N GLN A 134 -15.83 -22.12 -3.15
CA GLN A 134 -16.24 -20.96 -3.94
C GLN A 134 -15.27 -20.67 -5.10
N ALA A 135 -13.96 -20.72 -4.84
CA ALA A 135 -12.93 -20.57 -5.87
C ALA A 135 -12.97 -21.74 -6.89
N GLN A 136 -13.24 -22.96 -6.42
CA GLN A 136 -13.45 -24.14 -7.27
C GLN A 136 -14.59 -23.94 -8.27
N GLN A 137 -15.70 -23.33 -7.83
CA GLN A 137 -16.85 -23.05 -8.68
C GLN A 137 -16.58 -21.94 -9.71
N LEU A 138 -15.94 -20.84 -9.28
CA LEU A 138 -15.57 -19.72 -10.15
C LEU A 138 -14.58 -20.15 -11.24
N TRP A 139 -13.53 -20.85 -10.85
CA TRP A 139 -12.54 -21.41 -11.76
C TRP A 139 -13.21 -22.30 -12.81
N TRP A 140 -14.12 -23.16 -12.36
CA TRP A 140 -14.80 -24.09 -13.24
C TRP A 140 -15.74 -23.39 -14.24
N ARG A 141 -16.52 -22.41 -13.77
CA ARG A 141 -17.43 -21.63 -14.61
C ARG A 141 -16.69 -20.93 -15.76
N HIS A 142 -15.61 -20.23 -15.43
CA HIS A 142 -14.80 -19.50 -16.39
C HIS A 142 -14.27 -20.42 -17.52
N ASN A 143 -13.73 -21.59 -17.15
CA ASN A 143 -13.22 -22.56 -18.13
C ASN A 143 -14.33 -23.10 -19.05
N LEU A 144 -15.53 -23.39 -18.54
CA LEU A 144 -16.65 -23.84 -19.36
C LEU A 144 -17.13 -22.77 -20.35
N GLU A 145 -17.20 -21.51 -19.91
CA GLU A 145 -17.59 -20.38 -20.75
C GLU A 145 -16.60 -20.21 -21.92
N ALA A 146 -15.30 -20.30 -21.65
CA ALA A 146 -14.27 -20.25 -22.68
C ALA A 146 -14.35 -21.43 -23.66
N ILE A 147 -14.56 -22.67 -23.17
CA ILE A 147 -14.74 -23.86 -24.03
C ILE A 147 -15.93 -23.68 -24.96
N HIS A 148 -17.05 -23.19 -24.42
CA HIS A 148 -18.26 -22.97 -25.18
C HIS A 148 -18.05 -21.90 -26.26
N ALA A 149 -17.49 -20.74 -25.87
CA ALA A 149 -17.25 -19.64 -26.78
C ALA A 149 -16.26 -20.03 -27.89
N ALA A 150 -15.19 -20.76 -27.57
CA ALA A 150 -14.23 -21.28 -28.54
C ALA A 150 -14.89 -22.21 -29.56
N ARG A 151 -15.73 -23.14 -29.10
CA ARG A 151 -16.46 -24.06 -29.99
C ARG A 151 -17.47 -23.36 -30.88
N SER A 152 -18.25 -22.45 -30.31
CA SER A 152 -19.22 -21.65 -31.05
C SER A 152 -18.55 -20.77 -32.12
N ALA A 153 -17.30 -20.36 -31.88
CA ALA A 153 -16.48 -19.63 -32.82
C ALA A 153 -15.59 -20.53 -33.72
N ALA A 154 -15.70 -21.86 -33.62
CA ALA A 154 -14.85 -22.84 -34.33
C ALA A 154 -13.33 -22.59 -34.16
N LEU A 155 -12.92 -22.11 -32.99
CA LEU A 155 -11.52 -21.82 -32.67
C LEU A 155 -10.74 -23.08 -32.27
N PRO A 156 -9.45 -23.18 -32.63
CA PRO A 156 -8.54 -24.19 -32.09
C PRO A 156 -8.52 -24.16 -30.55
N LEU A 157 -8.84 -25.29 -29.93
CA LEU A 157 -8.91 -25.45 -28.47
C LEU A 157 -8.11 -26.69 -28.02
N SER A 158 -7.13 -26.47 -27.15
CA SER A 158 -6.32 -27.52 -26.52
C SER A 158 -6.65 -27.63 -25.04
N LEU A 159 -6.86 -28.84 -24.53
CA LEU A 159 -6.98 -29.10 -23.09
C LEU A 159 -5.75 -29.85 -22.59
N ILE A 160 -5.14 -29.32 -21.55
CA ILE A 160 -3.94 -29.87 -20.92
C ILE A 160 -4.32 -30.42 -19.56
N ASP A 161 -4.09 -31.72 -19.36
CA ASP A 161 -4.31 -32.39 -18.08
C ASP A 161 -3.11 -32.13 -17.15
N ALA A 162 -3.24 -31.21 -16.20
CA ALA A 162 -2.19 -30.94 -15.23
C ALA A 162 -2.01 -32.07 -14.20
N THR A 163 -3.00 -32.94 -14.02
CA THR A 163 -2.98 -33.95 -12.96
C THR A 163 -2.04 -35.12 -13.25
N SER A 164 -1.76 -35.40 -14.52
CA SER A 164 -0.88 -36.50 -14.92
C SER A 164 0.61 -36.15 -14.91
N VAL A 165 0.97 -34.92 -14.57
CA VAL A 165 2.34 -34.40 -14.72
C VAL A 165 3.34 -35.09 -13.80
N GLY A 166 2.92 -35.44 -12.57
CA GLY A 166 3.77 -36.14 -11.59
C GLY A 166 4.07 -37.59 -11.98
N ASP A 167 3.07 -38.31 -12.50
CA ASP A 167 3.22 -39.73 -12.85
C ASP A 167 3.99 -39.95 -14.15
N ARG A 168 3.86 -39.02 -15.12
CA ARG A 168 4.41 -39.17 -16.48
C ARG A 168 4.92 -37.83 -17.05
N PRO A 169 5.94 -37.21 -16.45
CA PRO A 169 6.39 -35.86 -16.82
C PRO A 169 6.86 -35.74 -18.28
N VAL A 170 7.53 -36.77 -18.81
CA VAL A 170 7.98 -36.78 -20.22
C VAL A 170 6.81 -36.86 -21.19
N ALA A 171 5.87 -37.79 -20.95
CA ALA A 171 4.71 -37.96 -21.83
C ALA A 171 3.75 -36.75 -21.75
N TRP A 172 3.67 -36.12 -20.58
CA TRP A 172 2.94 -34.87 -20.38
C TRP A 172 3.58 -33.73 -21.18
N LEU A 173 4.90 -33.54 -21.05
CA LEU A 173 5.64 -32.47 -21.73
C LEU A 173 5.51 -32.58 -23.26
N GLU A 174 5.66 -33.78 -23.82
CA GLU A 174 5.50 -34.00 -25.26
C GLU A 174 4.07 -33.70 -25.73
N ARG A 175 3.05 -34.08 -24.96
CA ARG A 175 1.65 -33.77 -25.27
C ARG A 175 1.36 -32.27 -25.20
N TRP A 176 1.95 -31.57 -24.23
CA TRP A 176 1.84 -30.13 -24.09
C TRP A 176 2.52 -29.39 -25.24
N LEU A 177 3.74 -29.79 -25.62
CA LEU A 177 4.45 -29.21 -26.77
C LEU A 177 3.70 -29.44 -28.09
N GLN A 178 3.09 -30.60 -28.30
CA GLN A 178 2.23 -30.88 -29.47
C GLN A 178 0.98 -29.98 -29.52
N ALA A 179 0.54 -29.46 -28.38
CA ALA A 179 -0.62 -28.60 -28.28
C ALA A 179 -0.29 -27.11 -28.49
N LEU A 180 0.99 -26.74 -28.59
CA LEU A 180 1.45 -25.38 -28.89
C LEU A 180 1.53 -25.16 -30.41
N PRO A 181 0.89 -24.10 -30.96
CA PRO A 181 0.86 -23.89 -32.40
C PRO A 181 2.24 -23.51 -32.95
N GLY A 182 2.77 -24.27 -33.90
CA GLY A 182 4.00 -23.91 -34.61
C GLY A 182 5.30 -24.00 -33.80
N VAL A 183 5.24 -24.41 -32.53
CA VAL A 183 6.40 -24.56 -31.64
C VAL A 183 7.01 -25.95 -31.79
N SER A 184 8.33 -26.02 -32.03
CA SER A 184 9.05 -27.29 -32.19
C SER A 184 10.46 -27.19 -31.60
N PRO A 185 10.60 -27.28 -30.26
CA PRO A 185 11.88 -27.13 -29.61
C PRO A 185 12.84 -28.26 -29.99
N GLY A 186 14.13 -27.92 -30.06
CA GLY A 186 15.21 -28.90 -30.27
C GLY A 186 15.43 -29.80 -29.06
N ALA A 187 16.24 -30.86 -29.22
CA ALA A 187 16.50 -31.84 -28.16
C ALA A 187 17.06 -31.20 -26.87
N VAL A 188 17.90 -30.17 -26.99
CA VAL A 188 18.50 -29.44 -25.87
C VAL A 188 17.44 -28.64 -25.09
N GLN A 189 16.59 -27.88 -25.78
CA GLN A 189 15.49 -27.15 -25.16
C GLN A 189 14.49 -28.10 -24.47
N ARG A 190 14.17 -29.25 -25.08
CA ARG A 190 13.31 -30.27 -24.45
C ARG A 190 13.90 -30.82 -23.16
N GLN A 191 15.21 -31.07 -23.12
CA GLN A 191 15.91 -31.48 -21.89
C GLN A 191 15.87 -30.38 -20.82
N GLY A 192 16.08 -29.11 -21.21
CA GLY A 192 15.96 -27.97 -20.30
C GLY A 192 14.55 -27.81 -19.71
N LEU A 193 13.52 -27.93 -20.55
CA LEU A 193 12.11 -27.90 -20.13
C LEU A 193 11.78 -29.03 -19.14
N LEU A 194 12.25 -30.25 -19.42
CA LEU A 194 12.05 -31.39 -18.54
C LEU A 194 12.77 -31.21 -17.19
N ALA A 195 13.97 -30.61 -17.20
CA ALA A 195 14.70 -30.29 -15.97
C ALA A 195 13.96 -29.24 -15.13
N LEU A 196 13.45 -28.17 -15.75
CA LEU A 196 12.66 -27.13 -15.08
C LEU A 196 11.35 -27.69 -14.50
N LEU A 197 10.68 -28.56 -15.25
CA LEU A 197 9.49 -29.26 -14.81
C LEU A 197 9.78 -30.12 -13.57
N ASN A 198 10.83 -30.95 -13.61
CA ASN A 198 11.21 -31.83 -12.50
C ASN A 198 11.67 -31.05 -11.26
N GLN A 199 12.38 -29.93 -11.42
CA GLN A 199 12.75 -29.05 -10.31
C GLN A 199 11.52 -28.51 -9.59
N THR A 200 10.47 -28.20 -10.33
CA THR A 200 9.24 -27.64 -9.74
C THR A 200 8.44 -28.73 -9.03
N LEU A 201 8.34 -29.93 -9.61
CA LEU A 201 7.70 -31.07 -8.96
C LEU A 201 8.40 -31.51 -7.66
N ASN A 202 9.72 -31.34 -7.57
CA ASN A 202 10.51 -31.69 -6.39
C ASN A 202 10.45 -30.66 -5.25
N ARG A 203 9.97 -29.44 -5.51
CA ARG A 203 9.83 -28.38 -4.48
C ARG A 203 8.56 -28.54 -3.63
N ASP A 204 7.56 -29.27 -4.13
CA ASP A 204 6.27 -29.46 -3.45
C ASP A 204 6.26 -30.68 -2.51
N GLY A 205 7.21 -30.72 -1.58
CA GLY A 205 7.46 -31.81 -0.63
C GLY A 205 6.61 -31.80 0.65
N GLU A 206 5.57 -30.97 0.77
CA GLU A 206 4.66 -30.99 1.93
C GLU A 206 3.21 -31.20 1.51
N ALA A 207 2.67 -32.36 1.91
CA ALA A 207 1.25 -32.69 1.74
C ALA A 207 0.40 -31.84 2.70
N SER A 208 0.03 -30.64 2.27
CA SER A 208 -1.08 -29.90 2.87
C SER A 208 -2.40 -30.65 2.59
N GLU A 209 -3.26 -30.80 3.61
CA GLU A 209 -4.58 -31.40 3.46
C GLU A 209 -5.39 -30.64 2.39
N LEU A 210 -5.66 -31.30 1.26
CA LEU A 210 -6.45 -30.72 0.17
C LEU A 210 -7.94 -30.66 0.56
N PRO A 211 -8.65 -29.56 0.26
CA PRO A 211 -10.08 -29.45 0.51
C PRO A 211 -10.89 -30.51 -0.26
N ALA A 212 -12.00 -30.96 0.32
CA ALA A 212 -12.89 -31.93 -0.31
C ALA A 212 -13.53 -31.35 -1.58
N THR A 213 -13.30 -32.01 -2.73
CA THR A 213 -13.91 -31.62 -4.01
C THR A 213 -15.39 -31.97 -4.07
N HIS A 214 -16.21 -31.05 -4.55
CA HIS A 214 -17.63 -31.32 -4.80
C HIS A 214 -17.84 -32.48 -5.80
N PRO A 215 -18.71 -33.48 -5.51
CA PRO A 215 -18.85 -34.69 -6.34
C PRO A 215 -19.19 -34.43 -7.82
N GLN A 216 -20.02 -33.41 -8.10
CA GLN A 216 -20.38 -33.06 -9.47
C GLN A 216 -19.21 -32.43 -10.26
N LEU A 217 -18.36 -31.65 -9.57
CA LEU A 217 -17.18 -31.04 -10.16
C LEU A 217 -16.15 -32.12 -10.49
N LYS A 218 -15.96 -33.09 -9.60
CA LYS A 218 -15.11 -34.27 -9.82
C LYS A 218 -15.56 -35.08 -11.04
N GLN A 219 -16.86 -35.35 -11.18
CA GLN A 219 -17.40 -36.08 -12.34
C GLN A 219 -17.20 -35.33 -13.66
N LEU A 220 -17.35 -34.01 -13.63
CA LEU A 220 -17.25 -33.19 -14.84
C LEU A 220 -15.79 -32.97 -15.26
N HIS A 221 -14.88 -32.77 -14.31
CA HIS A 221 -13.43 -32.78 -14.54
C HIS A 221 -12.99 -34.08 -15.24
N GLN A 222 -13.42 -35.23 -14.73
CA GLN A 222 -13.15 -36.54 -15.35
C GLN A 222 -13.71 -36.69 -16.78
N ARG A 223 -14.78 -35.97 -17.14
CA ARG A 223 -15.34 -35.98 -18.49
C ARG A 223 -14.53 -35.12 -19.47
N LEU A 224 -14.04 -33.97 -19.03
CA LEU A 224 -13.20 -33.10 -19.87
C LEU A 224 -11.83 -33.72 -20.18
N LEU A 225 -11.31 -34.57 -19.30
CA LEU A 225 -10.05 -35.29 -19.51
C LEU A 225 -10.15 -36.41 -20.57
N ARG A 226 -11.35 -36.78 -21.03
CA ARG A 226 -11.52 -37.82 -22.07
C ARG A 226 -11.32 -37.21 -23.46
N GLN A 227 -10.45 -37.82 -24.25
CA GLN A 227 -10.29 -37.49 -25.68
C GLN A 227 -10.94 -38.55 -26.58
N PRO A 228 -11.62 -38.15 -27.68
CA PRO A 228 -11.95 -36.77 -28.06
C PRO A 228 -13.00 -36.16 -27.11
N LEU A 229 -12.98 -34.83 -26.98
CA LEU A 229 -13.95 -34.15 -26.13
C LEU A 229 -15.39 -34.44 -26.58
N PRO A 230 -16.35 -34.61 -25.65
CA PRO A 230 -17.73 -34.90 -26.03
C PRO A 230 -18.32 -33.80 -26.93
N HIS A 231 -18.98 -34.21 -28.01
CA HIS A 231 -19.62 -33.32 -29.00
C HIS A 231 -20.74 -32.46 -28.37
N ARG A 232 -21.48 -33.03 -27.41
CA ARG A 232 -22.43 -32.32 -26.56
C ARG A 232 -21.93 -32.35 -25.12
N LEU A 233 -21.47 -31.20 -24.63
CA LEU A 233 -21.50 -30.92 -23.20
C LEU A 233 -22.98 -30.89 -22.76
N PRO A 234 -23.32 -31.18 -21.50
CA PRO A 234 -24.71 -31.29 -21.10
C PRO A 234 -25.41 -29.92 -21.27
N ALA A 235 -26.16 -29.82 -22.37
CA ALA A 235 -26.92 -28.69 -22.93
C ALA A 235 -26.21 -27.31 -23.01
N SER A 236 -26.61 -26.52 -24.01
CA SER A 236 -26.25 -25.11 -24.19
C SER A 236 -26.73 -24.21 -23.04
N ASP A 237 -27.67 -24.71 -22.26
CA ASP A 237 -28.04 -24.19 -20.95
C ASP A 237 -27.34 -25.06 -19.90
N LEU A 238 -26.65 -24.43 -18.94
CA LEU A 238 -26.15 -25.13 -17.75
C LEU A 238 -27.24 -26.09 -17.27
N PRO A 239 -26.96 -27.40 -17.11
CA PRO A 239 -27.98 -28.38 -16.73
C PRO A 239 -28.76 -27.83 -15.55
N SER A 240 -30.08 -27.90 -15.55
CA SER A 240 -30.90 -27.34 -14.46
C SER A 240 -30.39 -27.75 -13.07
N ARG A 241 -29.83 -28.96 -12.94
CA ARG A 241 -29.17 -29.46 -11.72
C ARG A 241 -27.77 -28.90 -11.42
N LEU A 242 -27.01 -28.49 -12.45
CA LEU A 242 -25.74 -27.77 -12.30
C LEU A 242 -25.99 -26.27 -12.07
N ALA A 243 -27.03 -25.70 -12.69
CA ALA A 243 -27.55 -24.38 -12.37
C ALA A 243 -28.08 -24.33 -10.92
N GLU A 244 -28.75 -25.38 -10.43
CA GLU A 244 -29.16 -25.54 -9.03
C GLU A 244 -27.96 -25.75 -8.09
N ALA A 245 -26.95 -26.54 -8.50
CA ALA A 245 -25.73 -26.73 -7.70
C ALA A 245 -24.81 -25.51 -7.68
N LEU A 246 -24.81 -24.69 -8.74
CA LEU A 246 -24.10 -23.40 -8.84
C LEU A 246 -24.93 -22.24 -8.27
N ALA A 247 -26.25 -22.38 -8.15
CA ALA A 247 -27.13 -21.46 -7.43
C ALA A 247 -26.97 -21.55 -5.91
N LEU A 248 -26.28 -22.58 -5.41
CA LEU A 248 -26.00 -22.80 -3.98
C LEU A 248 -24.63 -22.27 -3.51
N GLY A 249 -23.96 -21.34 -4.22
CA GLY A 249 -22.53 -21.15 -3.97
C GLY A 249 -21.84 -19.79 -4.14
N ILE A 250 -22.55 -18.73 -4.55
CA ILE A 250 -22.24 -17.35 -4.14
C ILE A 250 -23.61 -16.71 -3.96
N GLU A 251 -24.07 -16.60 -2.72
CA GLU A 251 -25.35 -15.93 -2.49
C GLU A 251 -25.25 -14.53 -3.10
N ARG A 252 -26.22 -14.19 -3.97
CA ARG A 252 -26.35 -12.81 -4.40
C ARG A 252 -26.42 -11.97 -3.13
N PRO A 253 -25.68 -10.85 -3.06
CA PRO A 253 -25.80 -10.00 -1.90
C PRO A 253 -27.27 -9.63 -1.76
N SER A 254 -27.84 -9.99 -0.62
CA SER A 254 -29.26 -9.81 -0.37
C SER A 254 -29.46 -8.51 0.37
N ALA A 255 -30.48 -7.74 0.00
CA ALA A 255 -30.93 -6.62 0.81
C ALA A 255 -31.40 -7.06 2.20
N ALA A 256 -31.78 -8.33 2.36
CA ALA A 256 -32.24 -8.90 3.63
C ALA A 256 -31.10 -9.40 4.53
N ASP A 257 -29.88 -9.58 3.98
CA ASP A 257 -28.70 -9.93 4.77
C ASP A 257 -27.49 -9.04 4.43
N PRO A 258 -27.44 -7.83 5.02
CA PRO A 258 -26.33 -6.91 4.82
C PRO A 258 -25.01 -7.35 5.45
N ARG A 259 -25.01 -8.33 6.37
CA ARG A 259 -23.78 -8.77 7.05
C ARG A 259 -22.87 -9.55 6.10
N ALA A 260 -23.45 -10.25 5.14
CA ALA A 260 -22.74 -10.98 4.10
C ALA A 260 -22.12 -10.06 3.01
N TRP A 261 -22.39 -8.75 3.02
CA TRP A 261 -21.88 -7.84 2.00
C TRP A 261 -20.36 -7.68 2.07
N SER A 262 -19.75 -7.72 3.26
CA SER A 262 -18.30 -7.59 3.42
C SER A 262 -17.55 -8.76 2.77
N ASP A 263 -17.95 -9.98 3.11
CA ASP A 263 -17.36 -11.20 2.54
C ASP A 263 -17.55 -11.25 1.02
N TRP A 264 -18.69 -10.74 0.53
CA TRP A 264 -18.93 -10.56 -0.89
C TRP A 264 -17.96 -9.55 -1.50
N LEU A 265 -17.81 -8.35 -0.92
CA LEU A 265 -16.91 -7.31 -1.43
C LEU A 265 -15.45 -7.77 -1.53
N ASP A 266 -14.95 -8.51 -0.54
CA ASP A 266 -13.57 -8.99 -0.55
C ASP A 266 -13.29 -9.96 -1.70
N CYS A 267 -14.31 -10.72 -2.12
CA CYS A 267 -14.20 -11.58 -3.30
C CYS A 267 -14.11 -10.81 -4.63
N TYR A 268 -14.54 -9.54 -4.66
CA TYR A 268 -14.64 -8.71 -5.87
C TYR A 268 -13.83 -7.41 -5.81
N ARG A 269 -12.97 -7.25 -4.79
CA ARG A 269 -12.15 -6.04 -4.59
C ARG A 269 -11.18 -5.76 -5.74
N SER A 270 -10.74 -6.81 -6.44
CA SER A 270 -9.88 -6.72 -7.63
C SER A 270 -10.64 -6.61 -8.95
N CYS A 271 -11.98 -6.60 -8.93
CA CYS A 271 -12.79 -6.51 -10.15
C CYS A 271 -13.07 -5.04 -10.52
N SER A 272 -12.96 -4.72 -11.81
CA SER A 272 -13.38 -3.43 -12.36
C SER A 272 -14.91 -3.26 -12.33
N ALA A 273 -15.39 -2.01 -12.31
CA ALA A 273 -16.82 -1.69 -12.28
C ALA A 273 -17.25 -0.73 -13.40
N PRO A 274 -18.53 -0.76 -13.83
CA PRO A 274 -18.99 0.01 -14.99
C PRO A 274 -18.80 1.51 -14.78
N ARG A 275 -18.19 2.22 -15.74
CA ARG A 275 -17.99 3.68 -15.67
C ARG A 275 -19.14 4.45 -16.32
N ALA A 276 -19.44 5.62 -15.78
CA ALA A 276 -20.46 6.50 -16.35
C ALA A 276 -19.88 7.32 -17.53
N HIS A 277 -19.93 6.77 -18.74
CA HIS A 277 -19.35 7.40 -19.95
C HIS A 277 -20.24 8.48 -20.60
N ALA A 278 -21.55 8.49 -20.30
CA ALA A 278 -22.51 9.45 -20.84
C ALA A 278 -23.62 9.72 -19.82
N VAL A 279 -23.34 10.60 -18.85
CA VAL A 279 -24.36 11.01 -17.88
C VAL A 279 -25.31 12.02 -18.52
N PRO A 280 -26.64 11.89 -18.35
CA PRO A 280 -27.59 12.89 -18.82
C PRO A 280 -27.31 14.28 -18.24
N PRO A 281 -27.65 15.35 -18.97
CA PRO A 281 -27.47 16.72 -18.49
C PRO A 281 -28.25 16.98 -17.20
N LEU A 282 -27.81 17.97 -16.43
CA LEU A 282 -28.42 18.33 -15.16
C LEU A 282 -29.79 19.00 -15.36
N ALA A 283 -30.75 18.68 -14.51
CA ALA A 283 -32.06 19.35 -14.46
C ALA A 283 -31.92 20.82 -14.03
N PRO A 284 -32.96 21.67 -14.19
CA PRO A 284 -32.89 23.07 -13.77
C PRO A 284 -32.44 23.25 -12.33
N ASP A 285 -32.89 22.38 -11.44
CA ASP A 285 -32.61 22.44 -10.00
C ASP A 285 -32.13 21.08 -9.46
N PRO A 286 -30.88 20.66 -9.75
CA PRO A 286 -30.39 19.35 -9.39
C PRO A 286 -29.92 19.31 -7.92
N VAL A 287 -30.09 18.16 -7.31
CA VAL A 287 -29.69 17.87 -5.93
C VAL A 287 -28.73 16.69 -5.92
N LEU A 288 -27.54 16.93 -5.40
CA LEU A 288 -26.53 15.89 -5.19
C LEU A 288 -26.56 15.47 -3.72
N HIS A 289 -27.00 14.25 -3.48
CA HIS A 289 -26.96 13.61 -2.18
C HIS A 289 -25.61 12.92 -1.97
N VAL A 290 -25.12 12.89 -0.74
CA VAL A 290 -23.92 12.11 -0.43
C VAL A 290 -24.18 11.15 0.71
N CYS A 291 -23.86 9.89 0.46
CA CYS A 291 -24.11 8.77 1.34
C CYS A 291 -22.79 8.31 1.98
N GLY A 292 -22.74 8.36 3.31
CA GLY A 292 -21.59 7.96 4.11
C GLY A 292 -21.03 9.08 4.99
N PRO A 293 -20.66 8.83 6.27
CA PRO A 293 -19.83 9.76 7.05
C PRO A 293 -18.51 10.17 6.38
N ALA A 294 -17.91 9.33 5.52
CA ALA A 294 -16.60 9.59 4.90
C ALA A 294 -16.60 10.81 3.96
N TRP A 295 -17.78 11.24 3.51
CA TRP A 295 -17.94 12.48 2.74
C TRP A 295 -17.35 13.70 3.43
N GLN A 296 -17.41 13.71 4.75
CA GLN A 296 -16.95 14.85 5.51
C GLN A 296 -15.41 14.96 5.53
N GLU A 297 -14.71 13.88 5.18
CA GLU A 297 -13.24 13.81 5.09
C GLU A 297 -12.71 13.94 3.65
N LEU A 298 -13.55 13.63 2.66
CA LEU A 298 -13.10 13.23 1.33
C LEU A 298 -12.82 14.36 0.34
N GLU A 299 -12.39 15.56 0.79
CA GLU A 299 -12.13 16.71 -0.11
C GLU A 299 -13.16 16.81 -1.26
N PRO A 300 -14.46 16.97 -0.95
CA PRO A 300 -15.60 16.73 -1.86
C PRO A 300 -15.55 17.44 -3.22
N HIS A 301 -14.79 18.53 -3.30
CA HIS A 301 -14.48 19.26 -4.51
C HIS A 301 -13.66 18.43 -5.51
N GLN A 302 -12.77 17.55 -5.07
CA GLN A 302 -11.97 16.66 -5.92
C GLN A 302 -12.83 15.62 -6.64
N TRP A 303 -13.86 15.09 -5.97
CA TRP A 303 -14.79 14.13 -6.56
C TRP A 303 -15.72 14.80 -7.57
N LEU A 304 -16.25 15.97 -7.24
CA LEU A 304 -17.08 16.77 -8.14
C LEU A 304 -16.30 17.21 -9.39
N GLN A 305 -15.03 17.56 -9.24
CA GLN A 305 -14.10 17.85 -10.35
C GLN A 305 -13.92 16.68 -11.32
N ARG A 306 -14.07 15.45 -10.83
CA ARG A 306 -13.88 14.21 -11.59
C ARG A 306 -15.20 13.51 -11.91
N ALA A 307 -16.33 14.08 -11.51
CA ALA A 307 -17.65 13.55 -11.82
C ALA A 307 -17.94 13.75 -13.31
N PRO A 308 -18.46 12.73 -14.04
CA PRO A 308 -18.79 12.86 -15.46
C PRO A 308 -20.08 13.68 -15.69
N LEU A 309 -20.23 14.82 -15.01
CA LEU A 309 -21.38 15.73 -15.05
C LEU A 309 -21.04 16.95 -15.91
N GLN A 310 -21.31 16.88 -17.21
CA GLN A 310 -20.85 17.86 -18.21
C GLN A 310 -21.30 19.32 -17.92
N ASP A 311 -22.46 19.51 -17.31
CA ASP A 311 -23.02 20.84 -17.02
C ASP A 311 -22.57 21.43 -15.67
N LEU A 312 -21.80 20.68 -14.86
CA LEU A 312 -21.43 21.11 -13.51
C LEU A 312 -20.59 22.38 -13.52
N GLY A 313 -19.72 22.51 -14.52
CA GLY A 313 -18.81 23.62 -14.69
C GLY A 313 -19.43 25.01 -14.91
N GLY A 314 -20.65 25.05 -15.44
CA GLY A 314 -21.40 26.29 -15.63
C GLY A 314 -22.26 26.68 -14.43
N ARG A 315 -22.28 25.83 -13.38
CA ARG A 315 -23.18 25.97 -12.24
C ARG A 315 -22.42 26.34 -10.98
N ARG A 316 -23.03 27.21 -10.19
CA ARG A 316 -22.53 27.61 -8.88
C ARG A 316 -23.17 26.74 -7.81
N ILE A 317 -22.45 26.50 -6.72
CA ILE A 317 -23.03 25.92 -5.52
C ILE A 317 -23.95 26.96 -4.88
N ASP A 318 -25.13 26.55 -4.45
CA ASP A 318 -26.03 27.38 -3.66
C ASP A 318 -25.78 27.10 -2.17
N PRO A 319 -24.98 27.93 -1.49
CA PRO A 319 -24.57 27.67 -0.12
C PRO A 319 -25.76 27.73 0.87
N GLN A 320 -26.88 28.35 0.48
CA GLN A 320 -28.08 28.47 1.32
C GLN A 320 -28.96 27.22 1.25
N ARG A 321 -28.81 26.40 0.20
CA ARG A 321 -29.60 25.18 -0.03
C ARG A 321 -28.79 23.90 0.16
N CYS A 322 -27.51 24.00 0.48
CA CYS A 322 -26.66 22.88 0.88
C CYS A 322 -26.94 22.42 2.32
N GLY A 323 -26.61 21.16 2.62
CA GLY A 323 -26.75 20.52 3.92
C GLY A 323 -25.87 19.28 4.05
N LEU A 324 -26.00 18.53 5.16
CA LEU A 324 -25.02 17.50 5.61
C LEU A 324 -24.66 16.47 4.54
N HIS A 325 -25.69 16.05 3.83
CA HIS A 325 -25.67 15.00 2.83
C HIS A 325 -26.29 15.51 1.53
N ARG A 326 -26.21 16.83 1.29
CA ARG A 326 -26.89 17.49 0.18
C ARG A 326 -26.07 18.68 -0.32
N ILE A 327 -25.62 18.61 -1.56
CA ILE A 327 -25.13 19.76 -2.31
C ILE A 327 -26.24 20.20 -3.27
N SER A 328 -26.64 21.45 -3.16
CA SER A 328 -27.58 22.08 -4.07
C SER A 328 -26.83 23.04 -4.98
N LEU A 329 -27.08 22.98 -6.28
CA LEU A 329 -26.53 23.94 -7.24
C LEU A 329 -27.52 25.09 -7.42
N CYS A 330 -27.04 26.30 -7.74
CA CYS A 330 -27.93 27.40 -8.12
C CYS A 330 -28.83 26.96 -9.29
N PRO A 331 -30.15 27.19 -9.22
CA PRO A 331 -31.03 26.83 -10.31
C PRO A 331 -30.61 27.51 -11.61
N ASP A 332 -30.57 26.74 -12.69
CA ASP A 332 -30.35 27.24 -14.04
C ASP A 332 -31.63 27.03 -14.87
N PRO A 333 -32.44 28.08 -15.09
CA PRO A 333 -33.67 27.96 -15.86
C PRO A 333 -33.44 27.67 -17.35
N ALA A 334 -32.21 27.82 -17.86
CA ALA A 334 -31.85 27.46 -19.23
C ALA A 334 -31.60 25.95 -19.41
N ALA A 335 -31.30 25.24 -18.31
CA ALA A 335 -31.05 23.81 -18.37
C ALA A 335 -32.33 23.00 -18.62
N LYS A 336 -32.20 21.90 -19.36
CA LYS A 336 -33.33 21.03 -19.75
C LYS A 336 -33.07 19.55 -19.48
N GLY A 337 -32.05 19.25 -18.68
CA GLY A 337 -31.66 17.88 -18.39
C GLY A 337 -32.65 17.15 -17.49
N PRO A 338 -32.67 15.80 -17.52
CA PRO A 338 -33.57 15.01 -16.69
C PRO A 338 -33.02 14.69 -15.29
N LEU A 339 -31.74 15.01 -15.04
CA LEU A 339 -31.03 14.55 -13.86
C LEU A 339 -31.22 15.52 -12.68
N GLU A 340 -32.18 15.20 -11.83
CA GLU A 340 -32.57 15.96 -10.64
C GLU A 340 -31.96 15.41 -9.35
N ARG A 341 -31.80 14.08 -9.23
CA ARG A 341 -31.38 13.43 -7.99
C ARG A 341 -30.21 12.51 -8.23
N ILE A 342 -29.05 12.90 -7.70
CA ILE A 342 -27.80 12.17 -7.85
C ILE A 342 -27.34 11.78 -6.45
N ALA A 343 -26.80 10.58 -6.26
CA ALA A 343 -26.07 10.23 -5.05
C ALA A 343 -24.61 9.95 -5.34
N LEU A 344 -23.74 10.39 -4.44
CA LEU A 344 -22.38 9.90 -4.32
C LEU A 344 -22.33 8.95 -3.12
N ASN A 345 -22.05 7.67 -3.34
CA ASN A 345 -21.92 6.67 -2.29
C ASN A 345 -20.45 6.44 -1.98
N LEU A 346 -20.06 6.63 -0.73
CA LEU A 346 -18.64 6.61 -0.34
C LEU A 346 -18.27 5.44 0.55
N GLU A 347 -19.26 4.75 1.09
CA GLU A 347 -19.08 3.58 1.94
C GLU A 347 -20.36 2.74 2.02
N LEU A 348 -20.29 1.64 2.76
CA LEU A 348 -21.46 0.86 3.13
C LEU A 348 -21.99 1.28 4.50
N PRO A 349 -23.32 1.28 4.71
CA PRO A 349 -23.88 1.49 6.03
C PRO A 349 -23.60 0.27 6.92
N PRO A 350 -23.60 0.43 8.25
CA PRO A 350 -23.65 -0.71 9.14
C PRO A 350 -24.93 -1.53 8.86
N PRO A 351 -24.93 -2.86 9.08
CA PRO A 351 -26.02 -3.74 8.66
C PRO A 351 -27.41 -3.31 9.11
N GLU A 352 -27.54 -2.77 10.31
CA GLU A 352 -28.79 -2.25 10.89
C GLU A 352 -29.36 -1.02 10.14
N ARG A 353 -28.55 -0.26 9.41
CA ARG A 353 -28.97 0.92 8.62
C ARG A 353 -29.12 0.62 7.14
N ALA A 354 -28.78 -0.58 6.70
CA ALA A 354 -28.77 -0.97 5.29
C ALA A 354 -30.12 -0.78 4.61
N GLN A 355 -31.24 -1.12 5.26
CA GLN A 355 -32.57 -0.97 4.65
C GLN A 355 -32.90 0.50 4.37
N HIS A 356 -32.67 1.39 5.34
CA HIS A 356 -32.93 2.83 5.19
C HIS A 356 -32.02 3.46 4.13
N TRP A 357 -30.75 3.07 4.10
CA TRP A 357 -29.80 3.51 3.08
C TRP A 357 -30.20 3.02 1.68
N LEU A 358 -30.65 1.77 1.53
CA LEU A 358 -31.16 1.26 0.26
C LEU A 358 -32.39 2.00 -0.22
N GLU A 359 -33.34 2.32 0.67
CA GLU A 359 -34.50 3.15 0.33
C GLU A 359 -34.08 4.54 -0.16
N HIS A 360 -33.07 5.14 0.48
CA HIS A 360 -32.53 6.42 0.05
C HIS A 360 -31.86 6.34 -1.35
N LEU A 361 -31.03 5.33 -1.59
CA LEU A 361 -30.35 5.15 -2.88
C LEU A 361 -31.32 4.80 -4.01
N ARG A 362 -32.40 4.05 -3.74
CA ARG A 362 -33.46 3.77 -4.73
C ARG A 362 -34.18 5.03 -5.20
N ALA A 363 -34.15 6.11 -4.42
CA ALA A 363 -34.76 7.38 -4.79
C ALA A 363 -33.89 8.23 -5.72
N GLN A 364 -32.68 7.76 -6.07
CA GLN A 364 -31.69 8.49 -6.86
C GLN A 364 -31.72 8.01 -8.31
N GLN A 365 -31.57 8.95 -9.25
CA GLN A 365 -31.53 8.65 -10.68
C GLN A 365 -30.13 8.21 -11.13
N LEU A 366 -29.09 8.63 -10.41
CA LEU A 366 -27.71 8.25 -10.64
C LEU A 366 -27.00 8.04 -9.31
N ILE A 367 -26.24 6.96 -9.17
CA ILE A 367 -25.36 6.75 -8.03
C ILE A 367 -23.92 6.64 -8.54
N LEU A 368 -23.04 7.46 -8.01
CA LEU A 368 -21.60 7.42 -8.27
C LEU A 368 -20.92 6.81 -7.04
N ASP A 369 -19.99 5.88 -7.21
CA ASP A 369 -19.21 5.31 -6.10
C ASP A 369 -17.75 5.14 -6.55
N PRO A 370 -16.76 5.54 -5.74
CA PRO A 370 -15.36 5.45 -6.11
C PRO A 370 -14.74 4.07 -5.97
N GLU A 371 -15.37 3.15 -5.22
CA GLU A 371 -14.87 1.79 -5.04
C GLU A 371 -15.56 0.83 -6.02
N PRO A 372 -14.81 0.20 -6.94
CA PRO A 372 -15.37 -0.72 -7.93
C PRO A 372 -16.23 -1.85 -7.32
N ALA A 373 -15.76 -2.47 -6.25
CA ALA A 373 -16.48 -3.57 -5.60
C ALA A 373 -17.86 -3.14 -5.06
N ARG A 374 -17.97 -1.93 -4.51
CA ARG A 374 -19.25 -1.40 -4.03
C ARG A 374 -20.20 -1.04 -5.16
N VAL A 375 -19.69 -0.52 -6.27
CA VAL A 375 -20.50 -0.33 -7.48
C VAL A 375 -21.11 -1.68 -7.91
N LEU A 376 -20.31 -2.75 -7.95
CA LEU A 376 -20.79 -4.08 -8.31
C LEU A 376 -21.85 -4.60 -7.32
N LEU A 377 -21.67 -4.35 -6.02
CA LEU A 377 -22.65 -4.67 -4.97
C LEU A 377 -23.97 -3.91 -5.18
N LEU A 378 -23.91 -2.59 -5.30
CA LEU A 378 -25.07 -1.72 -5.51
C LEU A 378 -25.86 -2.12 -6.75
N ARG A 379 -25.17 -2.40 -7.85
CA ARG A 379 -25.83 -2.89 -9.08
C ARG A 379 -26.49 -4.24 -8.87
N ASN A 380 -25.86 -5.17 -8.13
CA ASN A 380 -26.49 -6.45 -7.76
C ASN A 380 -27.75 -6.28 -6.91
N LEU A 381 -27.80 -5.23 -6.07
CA LEU A 381 -28.99 -4.82 -5.31
C LEU A 381 -30.04 -4.07 -6.15
N GLY A 382 -29.80 -3.90 -7.45
CA GLY A 382 -30.71 -3.29 -8.41
C GLY A 382 -30.61 -1.77 -8.53
N LEU A 383 -29.52 -1.18 -8.04
CA LEU A 383 -29.33 0.27 -8.01
C LEU A 383 -28.55 0.79 -9.25
N PRO A 384 -28.84 2.01 -9.74
CA PRO A 384 -28.18 2.61 -10.90
C PRO A 384 -26.79 3.19 -10.54
N ALA A 385 -25.89 2.33 -10.05
CA ALA A 385 -24.56 2.70 -9.58
C ALA A 385 -23.49 2.59 -10.67
N TRP A 386 -22.56 3.54 -10.65
CA TRP A 386 -21.46 3.69 -11.61
C TRP A 386 -20.17 4.05 -10.90
N TRP A 387 -19.07 3.54 -11.43
CA TRP A 387 -17.75 3.82 -10.92
C TRP A 387 -17.30 5.23 -11.28
N LEU A 388 -16.99 5.99 -10.25
CA LEU A 388 -16.33 7.28 -10.34
C LEU A 388 -14.82 7.07 -10.30
N ASP A 389 -14.22 6.74 -11.45
CA ASP A 389 -12.77 6.53 -11.54
C ASP A 389 -12.03 7.85 -11.30
N PRO A 390 -11.29 7.99 -10.18
CA PRO A 390 -10.53 9.20 -9.89
C PRO A 390 -9.33 9.39 -10.84
N HIS A 391 -8.93 8.37 -11.59
CA HIS A 391 -7.79 8.42 -12.50
C HIS A 391 -8.19 8.52 -13.98
N ALA A 392 -9.49 8.58 -14.30
CA ALA A 392 -9.97 8.62 -15.68
C ALA A 392 -9.56 9.94 -16.39
N PRO A 393 -8.92 9.88 -17.57
CA PRO A 393 -8.46 11.07 -18.29
C PRO A 393 -9.59 11.90 -18.93
N THR A 394 -10.84 11.42 -18.93
CA THR A 394 -11.95 11.98 -19.73
C THR A 394 -13.24 12.29 -18.95
N ASN A 395 -13.23 12.30 -17.62
CA ASN A 395 -14.39 12.84 -16.90
C ASN A 395 -14.36 14.37 -17.01
N GLY A 396 -15.17 14.89 -17.93
CA GLY A 396 -15.10 16.24 -18.46
C GLY A 396 -15.10 17.34 -17.40
N TRP A 397 -13.92 17.88 -17.11
CA TRP A 397 -13.68 19.32 -16.90
C TRP A 397 -12.19 19.68 -16.71
N LEU A 398 -11.28 18.73 -16.51
CA LEU A 398 -9.89 19.00 -16.15
C LEU A 398 -8.88 18.55 -17.20
N GLN A 399 -8.78 19.33 -18.28
CA GLN A 399 -7.54 19.47 -19.05
C GLN A 399 -7.04 20.92 -19.04
N GLN A 400 -7.12 21.61 -17.89
CA GLN A 400 -6.54 22.95 -17.72
C GLN A 400 -5.57 22.95 -16.50
N PRO A 401 -4.38 23.57 -16.60
CA PRO A 401 -3.33 23.52 -15.57
C PRO A 401 -3.61 24.32 -14.27
N LEU A 402 -4.88 24.63 -13.97
CA LEU A 402 -5.26 25.61 -12.94
C LEU A 402 -5.71 25.00 -11.60
N ALA A 403 -5.53 23.69 -11.40
CA ALA A 403 -6.08 22.95 -10.26
C ALA A 403 -5.09 22.72 -9.09
N SER A 404 -4.16 23.64 -8.85
CA SER A 404 -3.29 23.62 -7.65
C SER A 404 -3.56 24.78 -6.68
N MET A 405 -4.58 25.60 -6.93
CA MET A 405 -4.90 26.77 -6.11
C MET A 405 -6.39 26.81 -5.72
N ALA A 406 -6.71 26.47 -4.46
CA ALA A 406 -8.07 26.49 -3.90
C ALA A 406 -8.79 27.84 -4.08
N SER A 407 -8.04 28.94 -4.09
CA SER A 407 -8.56 30.30 -4.33
C SER A 407 -9.11 30.50 -5.75
N ALA A 408 -8.50 29.89 -6.76
CA ALA A 408 -8.96 29.97 -8.15
C ALA A 408 -10.25 29.16 -8.38
N TRP A 409 -10.37 28.02 -7.70
CA TRP A 409 -11.58 27.19 -7.73
C TRP A 409 -12.77 27.84 -7.01
N ALA A 410 -12.53 28.44 -5.83
CA ALA A 410 -13.53 29.22 -5.10
C ALA A 410 -14.08 30.39 -5.94
N GLN A 411 -13.20 31.07 -6.69
CA GLN A 411 -13.58 32.16 -7.59
C GLN A 411 -14.46 31.68 -8.76
N GLN A 412 -14.18 30.50 -9.33
CA GLN A 412 -14.99 29.90 -10.40
C GLN A 412 -16.39 29.50 -9.93
N LEU A 413 -16.54 29.09 -8.68
CA LEU A 413 -17.84 28.84 -8.06
C LEU A 413 -18.53 30.11 -7.54
N GLY A 414 -17.89 31.28 -7.65
CA GLY A 414 -18.46 32.57 -7.28
C GLY A 414 -18.32 32.94 -5.80
N MET A 415 -17.32 32.40 -5.09
CA MET A 415 -16.99 32.74 -3.70
C MET A 415 -15.88 33.82 -3.63
N ALA A 416 -15.92 34.71 -2.64
CA ALA A 416 -14.91 35.77 -2.44
C ALA A 416 -13.67 35.26 -1.65
N PRO A 417 -12.44 35.76 -1.93
CA PRO A 417 -11.23 35.32 -1.23
C PRO A 417 -11.16 35.86 0.22
N PRO A 418 -10.52 35.14 1.17
CA PRO A 418 -10.44 35.55 2.57
C PRO A 418 -9.43 36.68 2.82
N GLU A 419 -9.64 37.47 3.87
CA GLU A 419 -8.70 38.55 4.27
C GLU A 419 -7.43 37.99 4.94
N PRO A 420 -6.25 38.61 4.73
CA PRO A 420 -5.01 38.19 5.38
C PRO A 420 -5.09 38.29 6.91
N GLY A 421 -4.84 37.17 7.60
CA GLY A 421 -4.85 37.09 9.08
C GLY A 421 -6.21 36.82 9.72
N ALA A 422 -7.25 36.57 8.93
CA ALA A 422 -8.54 36.10 9.44
C ALA A 422 -8.53 34.57 9.69
N LEU A 423 -9.18 34.13 10.75
CA LEU A 423 -9.58 32.74 10.91
C LEU A 423 -10.81 32.49 10.04
N VAL A 424 -10.70 31.59 9.08
CA VAL A 424 -11.81 31.22 8.20
C VAL A 424 -12.55 30.03 8.81
N VAL A 425 -13.83 30.21 9.09
CA VAL A 425 -14.74 29.22 9.65
C VAL A 425 -15.77 28.86 8.57
N LEU A 426 -15.97 27.57 8.36
CA LEU A 426 -16.94 27.00 7.40
C LEU A 426 -18.07 26.33 8.24
N GLY A 427 -19.37 26.70 8.11
CA GLY A 427 -20.50 26.23 8.97
C GLY A 427 -21.45 27.23 9.74
N ALA A 428 -22.78 27.06 9.71
CA ALA A 428 -23.79 28.13 9.90
C ALA A 428 -23.86 28.87 11.27
N ALA A 429 -24.33 30.12 11.23
CA ALA A 429 -24.51 31.06 12.34
C ALA A 429 -25.98 31.12 12.84
N GLY A 430 -26.21 30.95 14.16
CA GLY A 430 -27.53 30.93 14.79
C GLY A 430 -28.05 32.26 15.39
N ARG A 431 -29.25 32.24 15.99
CA ARG A 431 -29.98 33.43 16.49
C ARG A 431 -29.32 34.12 17.69
N GLU A 432 -28.68 33.38 18.59
CA GLU A 432 -27.86 33.97 19.67
C GLU A 432 -26.51 34.51 19.16
N PHE A 433 -25.96 33.98 18.06
CA PHE A 433 -24.79 34.55 17.38
C PHE A 433 -25.13 35.88 16.71
N GLU A 434 -26.32 36.01 16.11
CA GLU A 434 -26.82 37.31 15.65
C GLU A 434 -27.06 38.30 16.81
N GLN A 435 -27.53 37.83 17.98
CA GLN A 435 -27.63 38.67 19.18
C GLN A 435 -26.27 39.09 19.74
N ALA A 436 -25.25 38.23 19.65
CA ALA A 436 -23.88 38.50 20.05
C ALA A 436 -23.15 39.46 19.09
N LEU A 437 -23.32 39.31 17.76
CA LEU A 437 -22.88 40.31 16.76
C LEU A 437 -23.60 41.66 16.96
N THR A 438 -24.88 41.60 17.31
CA THR A 438 -25.68 42.78 17.70
C THR A 438 -25.19 43.38 19.03
N GLN A 439 -24.50 42.61 19.87
CA GLN A 439 -23.94 43.04 21.16
C GLN A 439 -22.51 43.56 21.00
N GLU A 440 -21.68 42.95 20.14
CA GLU A 440 -20.35 43.41 19.72
C GLU A 440 -20.43 44.76 18.98
N SER A 441 -21.43 44.90 18.10
CA SER A 441 -21.76 46.19 17.47
C SER A 441 -22.33 47.22 18.44
N ARG A 442 -22.87 46.81 19.61
CA ARG A 442 -23.31 47.71 20.70
C ARG A 442 -22.21 48.09 21.68
N THR A 443 -21.21 47.23 21.89
CA THR A 443 -20.08 47.46 22.83
C THR A 443 -18.88 48.13 22.16
N GLY A 444 -18.74 48.02 20.84
CA GLY A 444 -17.78 48.77 20.04
C GLY A 444 -16.34 48.23 20.08
N THR A 445 -16.09 47.06 20.69
CA THR A 445 -14.75 46.51 20.85
C THR A 445 -14.55 45.28 19.97
N LEU A 446 -13.60 45.35 19.04
CA LEU A 446 -13.21 44.24 18.15
C LEU A 446 -12.37 43.19 18.89
N LEU A 447 -12.74 41.92 18.79
CA LEU A 447 -11.93 40.79 19.25
C LEU A 447 -10.97 40.31 18.13
N LEU A 448 -9.74 39.94 18.51
CA LEU A 448 -8.71 39.39 17.62
C LEU A 448 -8.31 37.98 18.05
N PRO A 449 -8.05 37.05 17.11
CA PRO A 449 -8.10 37.22 15.65
C PRO A 449 -9.53 37.33 15.09
N ARG A 450 -9.67 38.01 13.94
CA ARG A 450 -10.96 38.18 13.24
C ARG A 450 -11.43 36.85 12.64
N ILE A 451 -12.72 36.57 12.72
CA ILE A 451 -13.33 35.35 12.18
C ILE A 451 -14.15 35.68 10.92
N GLN A 452 -13.93 34.97 9.81
CA GLN A 452 -14.66 35.09 8.54
C GLN A 452 -15.40 33.79 8.21
N TYR A 453 -16.62 33.91 7.68
CA TYR A 453 -17.58 32.81 7.59
C TYR A 453 -17.99 32.43 6.15
N TRP A 454 -18.00 31.14 5.76
CA TRP A 454 -18.52 30.63 4.46
C TRP A 454 -19.60 29.52 4.60
N PRO A 455 -20.74 29.56 3.86
CA PRO A 455 -21.89 28.71 4.15
C PRO A 455 -21.97 27.38 3.37
N GLY A 456 -22.50 26.33 4.01
CA GLY A 456 -22.97 25.10 3.34
C GLY A 456 -22.95 23.77 4.12
N TRP A 457 -22.48 23.72 5.38
CA TRP A 457 -22.23 22.46 6.13
C TRP A 457 -22.73 22.57 7.60
N PRO A 458 -23.26 21.51 8.25
CA PRO A 458 -24.31 21.63 9.27
C PRO A 458 -23.92 21.36 10.74
N GLU A 459 -24.80 21.83 11.63
CA GLU A 459 -24.62 22.11 13.07
C GLU A 459 -24.71 20.94 14.07
N LEU A 460 -24.10 21.12 15.26
CA LEU A 460 -24.64 20.66 16.56
C LEU A 460 -24.09 21.48 17.78
N VAL A 461 -25.01 22.00 18.63
CA VAL A 461 -24.85 23.05 19.69
C VAL A 461 -24.46 22.50 21.08
N VAL A 462 -23.84 23.27 22.00
CA VAL A 462 -23.79 22.95 23.47
C VAL A 462 -23.94 24.17 24.39
N SER A 463 -24.47 23.94 25.59
CA SER A 463 -25.10 24.95 26.47
C SER A 463 -24.25 25.57 27.58
N ASP A 464 -23.03 25.07 27.87
CA ASP A 464 -22.04 25.71 28.76
C ASP A 464 -20.63 25.09 28.57
N ALA A 465 -19.58 25.59 29.24
CA ALA A 465 -18.19 25.16 29.06
C ALA A 465 -17.90 23.72 29.56
N VAL A 466 -18.64 23.21 30.55
CA VAL A 466 -18.56 21.82 31.02
C VAL A 466 -19.35 20.90 30.09
N ALA A 467 -20.46 21.37 29.54
CA ALA A 467 -21.19 20.68 28.47
C ALA A 467 -20.39 20.70 27.14
N GLY A 468 -19.64 21.77 26.85
CA GLY A 468 -18.71 21.88 25.73
C GLY A 468 -17.52 20.93 25.82
N LEU A 469 -16.97 20.70 27.02
CA LEU A 469 -15.94 19.69 27.28
C LEU A 469 -16.50 18.25 27.29
N ALA A 470 -17.71 18.05 27.82
CA ALA A 470 -18.41 16.77 27.74
C ALA A 470 -18.82 16.41 26.30
N ARG A 471 -19.10 17.41 25.43
CA ARG A 471 -19.43 17.19 24.01
C ARG A 471 -18.20 17.14 23.10
N ALA A 472 -17.07 17.75 23.43
CA ALA A 472 -15.77 17.46 22.81
C ALA A 472 -15.32 16.01 23.12
N GLY A 473 -15.59 15.54 24.34
CA GLY A 473 -15.40 14.14 24.74
C GLY A 473 -16.40 13.15 24.13
N TRP A 474 -17.62 13.58 23.75
CA TRP A 474 -18.61 12.73 23.06
C TRP A 474 -18.48 12.79 21.52
N LEU A 475 -18.03 13.93 20.95
CA LEU A 475 -17.67 14.06 19.53
C LEU A 475 -16.38 13.29 19.24
N SER A 476 -15.36 13.31 20.11
CA SER A 476 -14.19 12.43 19.98
C SER A 476 -14.53 10.93 20.10
N ALA A 477 -15.68 10.59 20.70
CA ALA A 477 -16.19 9.22 20.79
C ALA A 477 -17.14 8.84 19.62
N ALA A 478 -17.52 9.79 18.75
CA ALA A 478 -18.37 9.57 17.57
C ALA A 478 -17.73 10.00 16.23
N SER A 479 -16.68 10.82 16.24
CA SER A 479 -15.97 11.34 15.07
C SER A 479 -14.71 10.52 14.80
N GLN A 480 -14.94 9.26 14.43
CA GLN A 480 -14.02 8.58 13.55
C GLN A 480 -13.90 9.29 12.19
N GLU A 481 -14.77 10.26 11.86
CA GLU A 481 -14.63 11.06 10.63
C GLU A 481 -15.04 12.56 10.80
N ALA A 482 -14.15 13.47 10.36
CA ALA A 482 -14.28 14.93 10.06
C ALA A 482 -14.58 16.04 11.10
N ALA A 483 -13.64 17.01 11.21
CA ALA A 483 -13.84 18.46 11.01
C ALA A 483 -12.48 19.21 11.17
N GLN A 484 -11.99 19.85 10.11
CA GLN A 484 -10.78 20.68 10.14
C GLN A 484 -11.04 22.01 10.88
N VAL A 485 -10.26 22.28 11.93
CA VAL A 485 -9.97 23.66 12.36
C VAL A 485 -8.65 24.03 11.69
N LEU A 486 -8.71 24.86 10.64
CA LEU A 486 -7.52 25.36 9.97
C LEU A 486 -6.88 26.46 10.83
N GLN A 487 -5.83 26.11 11.55
CA GLN A 487 -4.64 26.93 11.57
C GLN A 487 -3.66 26.27 10.59
N ALA A 488 -2.89 27.04 9.83
CA ALA A 488 -1.91 26.50 8.90
C ALA A 488 -0.96 25.50 9.63
N GLY A 489 -1.16 24.19 9.44
CA GLY A 489 -0.31 23.11 9.98
C GLY A 489 -1.05 21.83 10.46
N ASP A 490 -1.05 20.81 9.60
CA ASP A 490 -0.94 19.32 9.73
C ASP A 490 -1.35 18.45 10.98
N LEU A 491 -1.83 17.21 10.69
CA LEU A 491 -1.90 15.90 11.44
C LEU A 491 -3.16 15.42 12.25
N SER A 492 -3.57 14.12 12.13
CA SER A 492 -3.82 13.16 13.25
C SER A 492 -4.15 11.68 12.87
N ALA A 493 -3.92 10.74 13.81
CA ALA A 493 -3.83 9.26 13.75
C ALA A 493 -4.80 8.48 14.72
N SER A 494 -4.78 7.11 14.81
CA SER A 494 -5.74 6.25 15.58
C SER A 494 -5.15 5.25 16.63
N VAL A 495 -5.92 4.86 17.68
CA VAL A 495 -5.53 4.21 19.00
C VAL A 495 -6.07 2.74 19.20
N THR A 496 -5.51 1.87 20.10
CA THR A 496 -5.88 0.41 20.29
C THR A 496 -6.58 0.00 21.63
N PRO A 497 -7.08 -1.26 21.80
CA PRO A 497 -7.67 -1.77 23.06
C PRO A 497 -6.74 -1.96 24.27
N ALA A 498 -5.42 -2.07 24.07
CA ALA A 498 -4.45 -2.09 25.17
C ALA A 498 -4.27 -0.68 25.77
N ASP A 499 -4.35 0.33 24.90
CA ASP A 499 -4.32 1.75 25.21
C ASP A 499 -5.54 2.18 26.02
N LEU A 500 -6.70 1.61 25.69
CA LEU A 500 -7.94 1.75 26.46
C LEU A 500 -7.85 1.14 27.87
N ARG A 501 -7.16 0.00 28.06
CA ARG A 501 -6.96 -0.64 29.37
C ARG A 501 -5.96 0.12 30.26
N ALA A 502 -4.96 0.75 29.66
CA ALA A 502 -4.00 1.61 30.36
C ALA A 502 -4.69 2.90 30.86
N LEU A 503 -5.50 3.54 30.00
CA LEU A 503 -6.32 4.70 30.36
C LEU A 503 -7.36 4.39 31.46
N GLN A 504 -8.04 3.24 31.39
CA GLN A 504 -8.99 2.81 32.42
C GLN A 504 -8.36 2.61 33.81
N ALA A 505 -7.07 2.27 33.86
CA ALA A 505 -6.33 2.12 35.11
C ALA A 505 -5.77 3.46 35.64
N GLY A 506 -6.19 4.60 35.07
CA GLY A 506 -5.66 5.93 35.42
C GLY A 506 -4.21 6.14 35.01
N ARG A 507 -3.68 5.32 34.10
CA ARG A 507 -2.32 5.46 33.57
C ARG A 507 -2.40 6.27 32.27
N PRO A 508 -1.55 7.28 32.06
CA PRO A 508 -1.54 8.03 30.80
C PRO A 508 -1.22 7.08 29.63
N LEU A 509 -1.95 7.24 28.53
CA LEU A 509 -1.56 6.70 27.22
C LEU A 509 -0.25 7.39 26.84
N ARG A 510 0.87 6.68 26.97
CA ARG A 510 2.17 7.30 26.74
C ARG A 510 2.31 7.63 25.26
N VAL A 511 2.55 8.90 24.96
CA VAL A 511 3.35 9.29 23.80
C VAL A 511 4.63 8.45 23.90
N LEU A 512 4.82 7.49 22.99
CA LEU A 512 6.03 6.66 23.04
C LEU A 512 7.25 7.50 22.66
N ALA A 513 7.08 8.60 21.92
CA ALA A 513 8.14 9.49 21.47
C ALA A 513 8.22 10.81 22.28
N GLU A 514 9.22 10.95 23.15
CA GLU A 514 9.44 12.18 23.92
C GLU A 514 10.79 12.82 23.55
N ASP A 515 10.79 14.12 23.30
CA ASP A 515 12.04 14.90 23.21
C ASP A 515 12.56 15.12 24.63
N ARG A 516 13.23 14.09 25.16
CA ARG A 516 13.82 14.12 26.49
C ARG A 516 15.15 14.87 26.44
N PRO A 517 15.33 15.97 27.20
CA PRO A 517 16.64 16.55 27.36
C PRO A 517 17.56 15.54 28.06
N SER A 518 18.81 15.46 27.61
CA SER A 518 19.82 14.64 28.28
C SER A 518 19.95 15.07 29.75
N PRO A 519 20.03 14.11 30.69
CA PRO A 519 20.23 14.44 32.10
C PRO A 519 21.61 15.07 32.29
N PRO A 520 21.86 15.74 33.44
CA PRO A 520 23.19 16.19 33.80
C PRO A 520 24.19 15.03 33.75
N THR A 521 25.37 15.31 33.20
CA THR A 521 26.45 14.35 33.01
C THR A 521 27.59 14.61 33.97
N GLN A 522 28.18 13.53 34.51
CA GLN A 522 29.46 13.58 35.19
C GLN A 522 30.56 13.11 34.24
N GLU A 523 31.65 13.86 34.17
CA GLU A 523 32.87 13.40 33.48
C GLU A 523 33.61 12.41 34.39
N LEU A 524 33.73 11.16 33.95
CA LEU A 524 34.44 10.11 34.68
C LEU A 524 35.88 9.95 34.20
N PHE A 525 36.14 10.31 32.95
CA PHE A 525 37.46 10.32 32.33
C PHE A 525 37.48 11.31 31.18
N ALA A 526 38.55 12.08 31.06
CA ALA A 526 38.81 12.90 29.88
C ALA A 526 40.32 12.98 29.60
N TRP A 527 40.64 12.90 28.32
CA TRP A 527 41.98 13.14 27.81
C TRP A 527 41.89 13.77 26.41
N GLY A 528 42.79 14.68 26.09
CA GLY A 528 42.92 15.24 24.75
C GLY A 528 44.29 15.86 24.52
N ASN A 529 44.82 15.72 23.30
CA ASN A 529 46.14 16.25 22.95
C ASN A 529 46.11 17.62 22.24
N GLY A 530 44.92 18.23 22.12
CA GLY A 530 44.71 19.55 21.50
C GLY A 530 44.57 19.54 19.98
N THR A 531 44.69 18.39 19.32
CA THR A 531 44.47 18.24 17.87
C THR A 531 42.98 18.11 17.57
N SER A 532 42.51 18.76 16.50
CA SER A 532 41.11 18.62 16.07
C SER A 532 40.81 17.20 15.56
N PRO A 533 39.76 16.54 16.07
CA PRO A 533 39.43 15.19 15.64
C PRO A 533 38.80 15.14 14.24
N THR A 534 39.15 14.12 13.47
CA THR A 534 38.63 13.87 12.10
C THR A 534 37.21 13.30 12.15
N ALA A 535 36.97 12.36 13.06
CA ALA A 535 35.66 11.79 13.37
C ALA A 535 35.59 11.38 14.84
N ALA A 536 34.38 11.35 15.39
CA ALA A 536 34.05 10.71 16.65
C ALA A 536 33.57 9.29 16.41
N VAL A 537 33.97 8.36 17.27
CA VAL A 537 33.19 7.15 17.51
C VAL A 537 32.41 7.36 18.80
N VAL A 538 31.08 7.34 18.71
CA VAL A 538 30.18 7.57 19.83
C VAL A 538 29.57 6.25 20.28
N VAL A 539 29.76 5.92 21.55
CA VAL A 539 29.33 4.64 22.14
C VAL A 539 28.36 4.91 23.28
N SER A 540 27.16 4.34 23.18
CA SER A 540 26.18 4.34 24.27
C SER A 540 26.29 3.05 25.07
N LEU A 541 26.45 3.17 26.39
CA LEU A 541 26.66 2.05 27.31
C LEU A 541 25.53 2.01 28.35
N PHE A 542 24.88 0.86 28.50
CA PHE A 542 24.01 0.58 29.64
C PHE A 542 24.00 -0.92 29.94
N ASN A 543 24.58 -1.33 31.06
CA ASN A 543 24.63 -2.73 31.52
C ASN A 543 25.26 -3.74 30.51
N TYR A 544 26.36 -3.35 29.86
CA TYR A 544 27.11 -4.19 28.92
C TYR A 544 28.58 -4.37 29.33
N ALA A 545 28.84 -4.48 30.63
CA ALA A 545 30.19 -4.66 31.16
C ALA A 545 30.92 -5.88 30.56
N ASP A 546 30.21 -6.94 30.20
CA ASP A 546 30.79 -8.16 29.61
C ASP A 546 31.24 -8.00 28.15
N ARG A 547 30.80 -6.94 27.45
CA ARG A 547 30.99 -6.81 25.99
C ARG A 547 31.68 -5.54 25.55
N ILE A 548 31.58 -4.49 26.35
CA ILE A 548 32.11 -3.16 26.00
C ILE A 548 33.59 -3.19 25.64
N SER A 549 34.40 -4.05 26.28
CA SER A 549 35.82 -4.16 25.97
C SER A 549 36.08 -4.56 24.51
N GLU A 550 35.32 -5.52 23.97
CA GLU A 550 35.47 -5.94 22.56
C GLU A 550 35.03 -4.84 21.59
N ALA A 551 33.95 -4.13 21.92
CA ALA A 551 33.51 -2.98 21.13
C ALA A 551 34.62 -1.92 21.06
N LEU A 552 35.23 -1.56 22.21
CA LEU A 552 36.32 -0.58 22.27
C LEU A 552 37.59 -1.08 21.57
N ASP A 553 37.93 -2.36 21.69
CA ASP A 553 39.05 -2.99 20.98
C ASP A 553 38.89 -2.90 19.46
N SER A 554 37.65 -2.98 18.96
CA SER A 554 37.35 -2.77 17.54
C SER A 554 37.53 -1.31 17.08
N VAL A 555 37.37 -0.35 18.00
CA VAL A 555 37.57 1.09 17.74
C VAL A 555 39.06 1.44 17.72
N VAL A 556 39.85 0.95 18.67
CA VAL A 556 41.31 1.20 18.66
C VAL A 556 42.00 0.57 17.45
N ALA A 557 41.42 -0.49 16.89
CA ALA A 557 41.90 -1.15 15.67
C ALA A 557 41.55 -0.40 14.36
N GLN A 558 40.87 0.76 14.41
CA GLN A 558 40.53 1.53 13.22
C GLN A 558 41.78 2.06 12.51
N THR A 559 41.79 2.01 11.18
CA THR A 559 42.87 2.55 10.33
C THR A 559 42.81 4.07 10.20
N ALA A 560 41.67 4.68 10.51
CA ALA A 560 41.52 6.13 10.56
C ALA A 560 42.28 6.71 11.76
N ALA A 561 43.10 7.72 11.53
CA ALA A 561 43.83 8.44 12.57
C ALA A 561 43.12 9.75 12.97
N GLY A 562 43.46 10.26 14.15
CA GLY A 562 42.89 11.52 14.63
C GLY A 562 41.48 11.38 15.17
N LEU A 563 41.12 10.21 15.70
CA LEU A 563 39.76 9.94 16.17
C LEU A 563 39.52 10.54 17.55
N GLU A 564 38.28 10.89 17.84
CA GLU A 564 37.81 11.02 19.22
C GLU A 564 36.90 9.83 19.57
N LEU A 565 37.04 9.30 20.79
CA LEU A 565 36.14 8.26 21.29
C LEU A 565 35.37 8.83 22.47
N ILE A 566 34.04 8.81 22.35
CA ILE A 566 33.12 9.33 23.36
C ILE A 566 32.21 8.19 23.79
N VAL A 567 32.35 7.78 25.04
CA VAL A 567 31.47 6.78 25.66
C VAL A 567 30.55 7.48 26.62
N VAL A 568 29.24 7.23 26.50
CA VAL A 568 28.23 7.72 27.43
C VAL A 568 27.62 6.54 28.15
N ASP A 569 27.95 6.42 29.43
CA ASP A 569 27.31 5.51 30.36
C ASP A 569 25.96 6.09 30.80
N ASP A 570 24.87 5.40 30.48
CA ASP A 570 23.51 5.82 30.81
C ASP A 570 23.09 5.33 32.21
N ALA A 571 23.97 5.58 33.18
CA ALA A 571 23.87 5.15 34.58
C ALA A 571 23.78 3.62 34.73
N SER A 572 24.77 2.89 34.20
CA SER A 572 24.83 1.44 34.37
C SER A 572 24.87 1.04 35.84
N SER A 573 24.28 -0.12 36.12
CA SER A 573 24.28 -0.77 37.43
C SER A 573 25.35 -1.86 37.58
N ASP A 574 25.96 -2.25 36.46
CA ASP A 574 27.11 -3.14 36.41
C ASP A 574 28.43 -2.36 36.42
N ALA A 575 29.55 -3.06 36.24
CA ALA A 575 30.89 -2.47 36.23
C ALA A 575 31.29 -1.85 34.87
N GLY A 576 30.33 -1.51 34.00
CA GLY A 576 30.60 -1.07 32.63
C GLY A 576 31.43 0.21 32.58
N ALA A 577 31.07 1.23 33.39
CA ALA A 577 31.77 2.50 33.44
C ALA A 577 33.23 2.34 33.93
N GLU A 578 33.46 1.51 34.96
CA GLU A 578 34.80 1.20 35.46
C GLU A 578 35.64 0.47 34.42
N GLN A 579 35.04 -0.46 33.66
CA GLN A 579 35.74 -1.16 32.59
C GLN A 579 36.17 -0.22 31.46
N VAL A 580 35.30 0.69 31.03
CA VAL A 580 35.65 1.70 30.02
C VAL A 580 36.78 2.58 30.51
N LYS A 581 36.70 3.07 31.76
CA LYS A 581 37.75 3.91 32.34
C LYS A 581 39.09 3.18 32.37
N GLY A 582 39.11 1.95 32.87
CA GLY A 582 40.33 1.14 32.90
C GLY A 582 40.84 0.81 31.50
N TRP A 583 39.95 0.62 30.52
CA TRP A 583 40.32 0.44 29.12
C TRP A 583 40.98 1.70 28.55
N MET A 584 40.41 2.89 28.78
CA MET A 584 40.98 4.16 28.31
C MET A 584 42.36 4.42 28.91
N GLU A 585 42.54 4.15 30.22
CA GLU A 585 43.84 4.24 30.90
C GLU A 585 44.89 3.31 30.27
N ARG A 586 44.52 2.07 29.94
CA ARG A 586 45.40 1.11 29.23
C ARG A 586 45.67 1.52 27.79
N CYS A 587 44.67 2.06 27.09
CA CYS A 587 44.81 2.53 25.72
C CYS A 587 45.86 3.65 25.63
N LEU A 588 45.80 4.64 26.53
CA LEU A 588 46.77 5.75 26.57
C LEU A 588 48.22 5.32 26.88
N ALA A 589 48.42 4.14 27.47
CA ALA A 589 49.75 3.58 27.67
C ALA A 589 50.40 3.06 26.36
N HIS A 590 49.63 2.90 25.29
CA HIS A 590 50.11 2.47 23.98
C HIS A 590 50.32 3.66 23.05
N ALA A 591 51.55 3.87 22.57
CA ALA A 591 51.90 5.04 21.75
C ALA A 591 51.18 5.09 20.38
N ASP A 592 50.74 3.94 19.87
CA ASP A 592 50.18 3.80 18.51
C ASP A 592 48.65 3.86 18.46
N HIS A 593 47.96 4.32 19.52
CA HIS A 593 46.51 4.44 19.50
C HIS A 593 46.03 5.53 18.51
N PRO A 594 44.88 5.39 17.83
CA PRO A 594 44.43 6.33 16.80
C PRO A 594 43.82 7.63 17.36
N PHE A 595 43.67 7.74 18.68
CA PHE A 595 42.89 8.80 19.32
C PHE A 595 43.66 10.11 19.55
N VAL A 596 42.98 11.24 19.32
CA VAL A 596 43.39 12.58 19.77
C VAL A 596 42.59 13.05 20.98
N ARG A 597 41.49 12.37 21.28
CA ARG A 597 40.62 12.65 22.43
C ARG A 597 39.87 11.40 22.90
N LEU A 598 39.80 11.21 24.20
CA LEU A 598 39.00 10.17 24.86
C LEU A 598 38.09 10.85 25.90
N LEU A 599 36.83 10.50 25.92
CA LEU A 599 35.85 11.03 26.87
C LEU A 599 34.91 9.94 27.36
N LEU A 600 34.78 9.80 28.68
CA LEU A 600 33.75 9.01 29.33
C LEU A 600 32.84 9.94 30.14
N LEU A 601 31.58 10.01 29.74
CA LEU A 601 30.52 10.69 30.47
C LEU A 601 29.61 9.64 31.12
N SER A 602 29.09 9.93 32.30
CA SER A 602 28.03 9.15 32.92
C SER A 602 26.83 10.03 33.22
N HIS A 603 25.65 9.56 32.88
CA HIS A 603 24.40 10.20 33.23
C HIS A 603 24.10 10.05 34.72
N THR A 604 23.54 11.09 35.33
CA THR A 604 23.07 11.03 36.74
C THR A 604 21.91 10.05 36.96
N ARG A 605 21.24 9.62 35.89
CA ARG A 605 20.19 8.60 35.88
C ARG A 605 20.03 8.04 34.46
N ASN A 606 19.55 6.82 34.33
CA ASN A 606 19.21 6.25 33.03
C ASN A 606 18.14 7.09 32.32
N ALA A 607 18.40 7.49 31.08
CA ALA A 607 17.53 8.32 30.24
C ALA A 607 17.20 7.68 28.88
N GLY A 608 17.78 6.52 28.60
CA GLY A 608 17.60 5.73 27.40
C GLY A 608 18.60 6.03 26.29
N LEU A 609 18.63 5.14 25.30
CA LEU A 609 19.58 5.10 24.19
C LEU A 609 19.66 6.42 23.39
N ALA A 610 18.51 7.01 23.05
CA ALA A 610 18.46 8.29 22.33
C ALA A 610 19.16 9.43 23.10
N ALA A 611 18.97 9.50 24.43
CA ALA A 611 19.60 10.52 25.26
C ALA A 611 21.12 10.31 25.34
N ALA A 612 21.57 9.07 25.49
CA ALA A 612 23.00 8.74 25.50
C ALA A 612 23.68 9.13 24.17
N ARG A 613 23.05 8.81 23.02
CA ARG A 613 23.52 9.24 21.69
C ARG A 613 23.56 10.76 21.58
N ASN A 614 22.48 11.46 21.92
CA ASN A 614 22.44 12.93 21.86
C ASN A 614 23.51 13.59 22.74
N THR A 615 23.77 13.06 23.94
CA THR A 615 24.86 13.50 24.82
C THR A 615 26.21 13.35 24.12
N ALA A 616 26.46 12.21 23.47
CA ALA A 616 27.71 11.96 22.77
C ALA A 616 27.91 12.91 21.58
N PHE A 617 26.87 13.11 20.75
CA PHE A 617 26.90 14.06 19.63
C PHE A 617 27.11 15.51 20.10
N ALA A 618 26.48 15.90 21.20
CA ALA A 618 26.68 17.23 21.79
C ALA A 618 28.13 17.43 22.25
N ALA A 619 28.73 16.41 22.87
CA ALA A 619 30.10 16.41 23.36
C ALA A 619 31.18 16.24 22.27
N ALA A 620 30.79 15.81 21.06
CA ALA A 620 31.68 15.66 19.92
C ALA A 620 32.22 17.01 19.42
N GLN A 621 33.51 17.03 19.11
CA GLN A 621 34.20 18.17 18.51
C GLN A 621 34.44 17.97 17.01
N SER A 622 34.32 16.75 16.53
CA SER A 622 34.46 16.36 15.13
C SER A 622 33.21 16.70 14.30
N PRO A 623 33.38 16.89 12.97
CA PRO A 623 32.26 17.11 12.06
C PRO A 623 31.42 15.86 11.78
N TRP A 624 31.98 14.66 12.01
CA TRP A 624 31.34 13.38 11.72
C TRP A 624 31.40 12.47 12.96
N CYS A 625 30.29 11.82 13.27
CA CYS A 625 30.18 10.89 14.39
C CYS A 625 29.71 9.52 13.89
N PHE A 626 30.52 8.49 14.09
CA PHE A 626 30.16 7.10 13.83
C PHE A 626 29.52 6.51 15.08
N VAL A 627 28.29 6.02 14.97
CA VAL A 627 27.57 5.41 16.09
C VAL A 627 27.97 3.93 16.23
N LEU A 628 28.28 3.50 17.45
CA LEU A 628 28.58 2.10 17.78
C LEU A 628 27.85 1.72 19.06
N ASP A 629 27.08 0.64 19.03
CA ASP A 629 26.46 0.09 20.23
C ASP A 629 27.47 -0.78 21.02
N ALA A 630 27.34 -0.80 22.34
CA ALA A 630 28.33 -1.41 23.26
C ALA A 630 28.49 -2.94 23.13
N ASP A 631 27.59 -3.63 22.43
CA ASP A 631 27.60 -5.07 22.17
C ASP A 631 28.04 -5.43 20.74
N ASN A 632 28.27 -4.44 19.88
CA ASN A 632 28.66 -4.61 18.49
C ASN A 632 30.16 -4.34 18.27
N ALA A 633 30.66 -4.57 17.05
CA ALA A 633 32.07 -4.35 16.71
C ALA A 633 32.25 -3.81 15.29
N LEU A 634 33.32 -3.04 15.08
CA LEU A 634 33.71 -2.49 13.78
C LEU A 634 34.86 -3.30 13.16
N TYR A 635 34.86 -3.42 11.83
CA TYR A 635 36.04 -3.87 11.10
C TYR A 635 37.06 -2.72 10.96
N PRO A 636 38.38 -3.00 10.84
CA PRO A 636 39.43 -1.98 10.91
C PRO A 636 39.29 -0.77 9.97
N ARG A 637 38.66 -0.94 8.79
CA ARG A 637 38.51 0.15 7.80
C ARG A 637 37.19 0.92 7.91
N ALA A 638 36.36 0.66 8.92
CA ALA A 638 34.99 1.16 8.97
C ALA A 638 34.89 2.69 8.90
N VAL A 639 35.59 3.37 9.82
CA VAL A 639 35.55 4.83 9.91
C VAL A 639 36.26 5.47 8.71
N GLU A 640 37.40 4.91 8.29
CA GLU A 640 38.16 5.40 7.13
C GLU A 640 37.33 5.35 5.84
N ALA A 641 36.74 4.20 5.52
CA ALA A 641 35.96 4.02 4.30
C ALA A 641 34.71 4.90 4.29
N CYS A 642 34.02 5.04 5.43
CA CYS A 642 32.86 5.92 5.54
C CYS A 642 33.25 7.40 5.39
N LEU A 643 34.39 7.83 5.95
CA LEU A 643 34.90 9.20 5.78
C LEU A 643 35.31 9.49 4.33
N GLN A 644 35.97 8.53 3.66
CA GLN A 644 36.32 8.66 2.25
C GLN A 644 35.09 8.86 1.39
N LEU A 645 34.04 8.05 1.59
CA LEU A 645 32.78 8.20 0.86
C LEU A 645 32.06 9.50 1.22
N ALA A 646 32.07 9.90 2.50
CA ALA A 646 31.50 11.16 2.95
C ALA A 646 32.14 12.38 2.28
N GLY A 647 33.46 12.32 2.02
CA GLY A 647 34.20 13.36 1.32
C GLY A 647 33.81 13.53 -0.16
N THR A 648 33.08 12.59 -0.75
CA THR A 648 32.57 12.69 -2.13
C THR A 648 31.21 13.38 -2.22
N GLY A 649 30.49 13.50 -1.09
CA GLY A 649 29.16 14.10 -1.04
C GLY A 649 29.18 15.61 -0.81
N ASP A 650 28.01 16.23 -0.94
CA ASP A 650 27.84 17.68 -0.82
C ASP A 650 27.45 18.12 0.62
N GLY A 651 26.92 19.34 0.75
CA GLY A 651 26.41 19.90 2.01
C GLY A 651 25.21 19.14 2.61
N GLN A 652 24.46 18.39 1.80
CA GLN A 652 23.24 17.67 2.17
C GLN A 652 23.46 16.18 2.45
N LEU A 653 24.65 15.64 2.16
CA LEU A 653 25.02 14.31 2.63
C LEU A 653 25.11 14.28 4.17
N ALA A 654 24.12 13.65 4.81
CA ALA A 654 24.05 13.55 6.26
C ALA A 654 24.57 12.21 6.81
N VAL A 655 24.44 11.12 6.06
CA VAL A 655 24.72 9.77 6.58
C VAL A 655 25.53 8.95 5.59
N VAL A 656 26.52 8.20 6.09
CA VAL A 656 27.14 7.09 5.35
C VAL A 656 26.99 5.83 6.18
N HIS A 657 26.29 4.82 5.66
CA HIS A 657 26.04 3.57 6.38
C HIS A 657 26.69 2.38 5.63
N PRO A 658 27.46 1.51 6.31
CA PRO A 658 28.07 0.35 5.70
C PRO A 658 27.09 -0.83 5.57
N LEU A 659 27.55 -1.92 4.94
CA LEU A 659 26.94 -3.24 5.12
C LEU A 659 27.37 -3.82 6.47
N LEU A 660 26.48 -4.58 7.10
CA LEU A 660 26.69 -5.15 8.42
C LEU A 660 26.47 -6.66 8.37
N ALA A 661 27.41 -7.42 8.89
CA ALA A 661 27.26 -8.86 9.08
C ALA A 661 26.48 -9.13 10.38
N VAL A 662 25.57 -10.09 10.36
CA VAL A 662 24.89 -10.57 11.57
C VAL A 662 25.66 -11.76 12.14
N GLU A 663 26.01 -11.68 13.41
CA GLU A 663 26.58 -12.78 14.19
C GLU A 663 25.57 -13.19 15.28
N VAL A 664 25.18 -14.46 15.30
CA VAL A 664 24.21 -15.01 16.26
C VAL A 664 24.97 -15.79 17.32
N GLU A 665 24.67 -15.54 18.59
CA GLU A 665 25.32 -16.24 19.71
C GLU A 665 25.07 -17.76 19.69
N ALA A 666 26.09 -18.55 20.05
CA ALA A 666 26.08 -20.02 19.94
C ALA A 666 24.92 -20.67 20.73
N GLY A 667 24.13 -21.53 20.07
CA GLY A 667 23.00 -22.25 20.67
C GLY A 667 21.63 -22.05 20.00
N ARG A 668 21.55 -21.27 18.92
CA ARG A 668 20.35 -21.15 18.06
C ARG A 668 20.54 -21.88 16.72
N PRO A 669 19.46 -22.42 16.11
CA PRO A 669 19.54 -23.32 14.95
C PRO A 669 19.92 -22.68 13.61
N ASP A 670 20.26 -21.38 13.56
CA ASP A 670 20.66 -20.68 12.33
C ASP A 670 22.11 -20.16 12.43
N ASP A 671 23.06 -21.01 12.05
CA ASP A 671 24.49 -20.69 11.91
C ASP A 671 24.78 -20.02 10.53
N GLN A 672 23.87 -19.17 10.05
CA GLN A 672 24.00 -18.50 8.75
C GLN A 672 24.45 -17.05 8.93
N ARG A 673 25.67 -16.75 8.46
CA ARG A 673 26.14 -15.36 8.26
C ARG A 673 25.18 -14.67 7.28
N SER A 674 24.40 -13.72 7.78
CA SER A 674 23.47 -12.91 7.00
C SER A 674 23.88 -11.43 7.05
N LEU A 675 23.33 -10.62 6.15
CA LEU A 675 23.48 -9.17 6.20
C LEU A 675 22.23 -8.55 6.82
N VAL A 676 22.39 -7.49 7.61
CA VAL A 676 21.26 -6.75 8.18
C VAL A 676 20.36 -6.20 7.07
N SER A 677 20.96 -5.56 6.07
CA SER A 677 20.27 -5.01 4.90
C SER A 677 21.26 -4.71 3.77
N THR A 678 20.79 -4.80 2.54
CA THR A 678 21.52 -4.34 1.33
C THR A 678 20.84 -3.15 0.67
N ALA A 679 19.77 -2.61 1.26
CA ALA A 679 19.02 -1.50 0.68
C ALA A 679 19.78 -0.17 0.77
N SER A 680 19.77 0.58 -0.32
CA SER A 680 20.31 1.94 -0.36
C SER A 680 19.36 2.94 0.32
N TRP A 681 19.91 3.97 0.95
CA TRP A 681 19.17 5.09 1.55
C TRP A 681 18.28 5.84 0.54
N GLN A 682 17.00 5.51 0.49
CA GLN A 682 15.99 6.18 -0.35
C GLN A 682 14.66 6.24 0.39
N ARG A 683 13.95 7.38 0.30
CA ARG A 683 12.65 7.60 0.95
C ARG A 683 11.65 6.48 0.61
N SER A 684 11.61 6.04 -0.65
CA SER A 684 10.76 4.93 -1.12
C SER A 684 11.09 3.56 -0.49
N ARG A 685 12.35 3.34 -0.09
CA ARG A 685 12.80 2.07 0.53
C ARG A 685 12.51 2.01 2.03
N LEU A 686 12.31 3.17 2.66
CA LEU A 686 11.95 3.29 4.07
C LEU A 686 10.43 3.31 4.31
N LEU A 687 9.61 3.41 3.26
CA LEU A 687 8.15 3.43 3.35
C LEU A 687 7.60 2.29 4.23
N GLY A 688 8.04 1.06 3.97
CA GLY A 688 7.56 -0.14 4.64
C GLY A 688 8.30 -0.54 5.92
N GLY A 689 9.34 0.19 6.34
CA GLY A 689 10.11 -0.11 7.54
C GLY A 689 11.57 0.32 7.49
N ASN A 690 12.25 0.26 8.65
CA ASN A 690 13.67 0.61 8.74
C ASN A 690 14.54 -0.43 8.02
N VAL A 691 15.37 0.03 7.10
CA VAL A 691 16.35 -0.80 6.37
C VAL A 691 17.79 -0.34 6.60
N VAL A 692 18.00 0.62 7.50
CA VAL A 692 19.30 1.21 7.84
C VAL A 692 19.54 1.11 9.35
N ASP A 693 20.56 0.36 9.73
CA ASP A 693 20.97 0.20 11.13
C ASP A 693 21.55 1.50 11.71
N ALA A 694 21.52 1.63 13.04
CA ALA A 694 22.07 2.76 13.76
C ALA A 694 23.59 2.95 13.55
N MET A 695 24.35 1.87 13.30
CA MET A 695 25.80 1.91 13.08
C MET A 695 26.17 2.57 11.74
N ALA A 696 26.12 3.90 11.72
CA ALA A 696 26.42 4.73 10.58
C ALA A 696 27.27 5.95 10.97
N LEU A 697 27.98 6.50 9.98
CA LEU A 697 28.68 7.78 10.09
C LEU A 697 27.70 8.92 9.81
N VAL A 698 27.46 9.77 10.80
CA VAL A 698 26.47 10.85 10.75
C VAL A 698 27.16 12.22 10.81
N ARG A 699 26.74 13.14 9.94
CA ARG A 699 27.21 14.53 9.96
C ARG A 699 26.63 15.24 11.18
N ARG A 700 27.49 15.75 12.06
CA ARG A 700 27.08 16.41 13.31
C ARG A 700 26.16 17.60 13.08
N THR A 701 26.37 18.37 12.01
CA THR A 701 25.49 19.51 11.67
C THR A 701 24.11 19.08 11.20
N ALA A 702 23.97 17.92 10.55
CA ALA A 702 22.68 17.38 10.16
C ALA A 702 21.91 16.86 11.39
N TRP A 703 22.60 16.19 12.32
CA TRP A 703 22.04 15.84 13.63
C TRP A 703 21.48 17.07 14.35
N LEU A 704 22.26 18.15 14.42
CA LEU A 704 21.85 19.40 15.05
C LEU A 704 20.63 20.04 14.34
N ALA A 705 20.62 20.01 13.01
CA ALA A 705 19.58 20.62 12.19
C ALA A 705 18.19 20.00 12.42
N VAL A 706 18.13 18.71 12.78
CA VAL A 706 16.86 18.00 13.00
C VAL A 706 16.55 17.75 14.48
N GLY A 707 17.33 18.35 15.39
CA GLY A 707 17.11 18.22 16.84
C GLY A 707 17.51 16.86 17.43
N GLY A 708 18.30 16.06 16.70
CA GLY A 708 18.83 14.78 17.16
C GLY A 708 17.81 13.64 17.29
N TYR A 709 18.19 12.60 18.04
CA TYR A 709 17.38 11.41 18.27
C TYR A 709 16.23 11.70 19.24
N THR A 710 15.00 11.27 18.94
CA THR A 710 13.89 11.32 19.91
C THR A 710 13.87 10.05 20.74
N HIS A 711 13.56 10.15 22.04
CA HIS A 711 13.38 8.97 22.87
C HIS A 711 12.09 8.27 22.49
N ILE A 712 12.17 7.05 21.93
CA ILE A 712 10.99 6.25 21.61
C ILE A 712 10.93 5.02 22.50
N GLN A 713 9.91 4.95 23.35
CA GLN A 713 9.65 3.82 24.22
C GLN A 713 9.31 2.59 23.37
N GLY A 714 10.21 1.61 23.41
CA GLY A 714 10.12 0.38 22.62
C GLY A 714 11.19 0.25 21.53
N GLY A 715 11.94 1.31 21.22
CA GLY A 715 13.01 1.34 20.20
C GLY A 715 12.66 2.20 18.99
N TRP A 716 13.39 2.04 17.89
CA TRP A 716 13.25 2.77 16.61
C TRP A 716 13.62 4.26 16.64
N GLU A 717 14.40 4.68 17.63
CA GLU A 717 14.97 6.03 17.67
C GLU A 717 15.89 6.33 16.48
N ASP A 718 16.58 5.32 15.95
CA ASP A 718 17.37 5.39 14.73
C ASP A 718 16.50 5.63 13.49
N PHE A 719 15.40 4.89 13.37
CA PHE A 719 14.47 5.03 12.26
C PHE A 719 13.78 6.40 12.23
N ASP A 720 13.32 6.89 13.39
CA ASP A 720 12.84 8.27 13.55
C ASP A 720 13.88 9.29 13.08
N PHE A 721 15.13 9.10 13.51
CA PHE A 721 16.21 10.01 13.15
C PHE A 721 16.49 10.02 11.65
N TRP A 722 16.46 8.85 10.99
CA TRP A 722 16.58 8.75 9.53
C TRP A 722 15.44 9.48 8.81
N CYS A 723 14.22 9.36 9.32
CA CYS A 723 13.05 10.01 8.75
C CYS A 723 13.11 11.54 8.91
N LYS A 724 13.52 12.03 10.08
CA LYS A 724 13.75 13.47 10.31
C LYS A 724 14.77 14.05 9.32
N LEU A 725 15.86 13.34 9.06
CA LEU A 725 16.87 13.77 8.08
C LEU A 725 16.26 13.87 6.67
N LEU A 726 15.45 12.89 6.27
CA LEU A 726 14.76 12.91 4.98
C LEU A 726 13.73 14.04 4.86
N ASP A 727 12.98 14.33 5.93
CA ASP A 727 12.01 15.45 5.95
C ASP A 727 12.69 16.82 5.91
N ALA A 728 13.91 16.91 6.44
CA ALA A 728 14.78 18.08 6.28
C ALA A 728 15.59 18.08 4.96
N CYS A 729 15.26 17.20 4.01
CA CYS A 729 15.90 17.09 2.69
C CYS A 729 17.40 16.72 2.72
N PHE A 730 17.88 16.09 3.79
CA PHE A 730 19.18 15.43 3.79
C PHE A 730 19.10 14.04 3.15
N TYR A 731 20.23 13.53 2.69
CA TYR A 731 20.33 12.17 2.13
C TYR A 731 21.50 11.39 2.73
N GLY A 732 21.47 10.07 2.54
CA GLY A 732 22.54 9.16 2.94
C GLY A 732 23.12 8.39 1.76
N LEU A 733 24.33 7.85 1.94
CA LEU A 733 24.98 6.93 1.00
C LEU A 733 25.24 5.59 1.68
N GLN A 734 25.01 4.51 0.93
CA GLN A 734 25.42 3.18 1.37
C GLN A 734 26.87 2.92 0.95
N CYS A 735 27.73 2.57 1.91
CA CYS A 735 29.05 2.03 1.62
C CYS A 735 28.92 0.53 1.32
N PRO A 736 29.29 0.07 0.12
CA PRO A 736 29.11 -1.32 -0.31
C PRO A 736 30.17 -2.27 0.26
N GLU A 737 30.69 -1.99 1.46
CA GLU A 737 31.66 -2.82 2.18
C GLU A 737 31.02 -3.30 3.50
N VAL A 738 31.30 -4.56 3.87
CA VAL A 738 30.92 -5.08 5.19
C VAL A 738 31.92 -4.54 6.22
N LEU A 739 31.49 -3.57 7.03
CA LEU A 739 32.39 -2.81 7.91
C LEU A 739 32.01 -2.87 9.40
N ALA A 740 30.93 -3.55 9.75
CA ALA A 740 30.54 -3.78 11.14
C ALA A 740 29.90 -5.16 11.33
N VAL A 741 29.90 -5.62 12.57
CA VAL A 741 29.22 -6.83 13.01
C VAL A 741 28.13 -6.46 13.99
N TYR A 742 26.89 -6.80 13.64
CA TYR A 742 25.72 -6.73 14.50
C TYR A 742 25.56 -8.06 15.24
N ARG A 743 25.63 -8.05 16.57
CA ARG A 743 25.50 -9.27 17.38
C ARG A 743 24.07 -9.42 17.87
N SER A 744 23.40 -10.48 17.42
CA SER A 744 22.05 -10.82 17.88
C SER A 744 22.11 -11.85 19.01
N HIS A 745 21.64 -11.48 20.20
CA HIS A 745 21.57 -12.34 21.38
C HIS A 745 20.17 -12.29 22.03
N ALA A 746 19.91 -13.13 23.03
CA ALA A 746 18.59 -13.24 23.65
C ALA A 746 18.11 -11.93 24.31
N ASP A 747 19.06 -11.17 24.87
CA ASP A 747 18.79 -9.94 25.61
C ASP A 747 18.77 -8.67 24.74
N SER A 748 19.00 -8.78 23.41
CA SER A 748 19.02 -7.61 22.52
C SER A 748 17.69 -6.85 22.60
N MET A 749 17.76 -5.52 22.55
CA MET A 749 16.57 -4.64 22.58
C MET A 749 15.54 -5.02 21.51
N SER A 750 15.99 -5.45 20.33
CA SER A 750 15.15 -5.96 19.24
C SER A 750 14.21 -7.07 19.69
N HIS A 751 14.68 -8.01 20.51
CA HIS A 751 13.91 -9.17 21.00
C HIS A 751 13.08 -8.85 22.24
N THR A 752 13.63 -8.05 23.15
CA THR A 752 13.03 -7.82 24.48
C THR A 752 12.03 -6.67 24.50
N ALA A 753 12.18 -5.68 23.62
CA ALA A 753 11.34 -4.48 23.55
C ALA A 753 10.70 -4.26 22.17
N THR A 754 11.50 -4.21 21.09
CA THR A 754 11.05 -3.76 19.75
C THR A 754 9.99 -4.68 19.16
N ASN A 755 10.25 -5.99 19.10
CA ASN A 755 9.30 -6.96 18.54
C ASN A 755 7.96 -6.99 19.28
N ARG A 756 7.95 -6.64 20.58
CA ARG A 756 6.73 -6.58 21.40
C ARG A 756 5.93 -5.29 21.22
N SER A 757 6.60 -4.23 20.72
CA SER A 757 6.04 -2.89 20.58
C SER A 757 5.83 -2.49 19.12
N TRP A 758 6.15 -3.37 18.17
CA TRP A 758 6.18 -3.12 16.72
C TRP A 758 4.99 -2.32 16.19
N ARG A 759 3.77 -2.70 16.60
CA ARG A 759 2.55 -2.00 16.18
C ARG A 759 2.47 -0.57 16.70
N ALA A 760 2.77 -0.37 17.98
CA ALA A 760 2.75 0.94 18.61
C ALA A 760 3.89 1.84 18.09
N LEU A 761 5.05 1.24 17.77
CA LEU A 761 6.17 1.92 17.12
C LEU A 761 5.83 2.31 15.66
N SER A 762 5.14 1.43 14.92
CA SER A 762 4.68 1.71 13.56
C SER A 762 3.74 2.92 13.52
N ARG A 763 2.80 3.00 14.45
CA ARG A 763 1.93 4.18 14.61
C ARG A 763 2.74 5.40 15.00
N THR A 764 3.56 5.30 16.05
CA THR A 764 4.37 6.42 16.54
C THR A 764 5.23 7.04 15.43
N LEU A 765 5.84 6.24 14.56
CA LEU A 765 6.63 6.78 13.46
C LEU A 765 5.80 7.29 12.29
N GLN A 766 4.70 6.65 11.93
CA GLN A 766 3.84 7.15 10.86
C GLN A 766 3.15 8.47 11.26
N ASP A 767 2.83 8.65 12.55
CA ASP A 767 2.30 9.91 13.09
C ASP A 767 3.33 11.04 12.98
N ARG A 768 4.61 10.71 13.20
CA ARG A 768 5.73 11.66 13.14
C ARG A 768 6.22 11.92 11.71
N HIS A 769 6.04 10.93 10.84
CA HIS A 769 6.50 10.91 9.46
C HIS A 769 5.38 10.35 8.56
N PRO A 770 4.37 11.16 8.19
CA PRO A 770 3.13 10.70 7.54
C PRO A 770 3.31 10.06 6.16
N TRP A 771 4.49 10.24 5.56
CA TRP A 771 4.86 9.65 4.29
C TRP A 771 5.26 8.17 4.42
N LEU A 772 5.45 7.64 5.63
CA LEU A 772 5.65 6.21 5.86
C LEU A 772 4.36 5.42 5.57
N ASP A 773 4.50 4.18 5.12
CA ASP A 773 3.42 3.22 4.84
C ASP A 773 3.73 1.91 5.57
N LEU A 774 3.68 1.96 6.91
CA LEU A 774 4.08 0.83 7.74
C LEU A 774 2.92 -0.17 7.87
N PRO A 775 3.11 -1.46 7.55
CA PRO A 775 2.03 -2.43 7.35
C PRO A 775 1.17 -2.76 8.58
N LEU A 776 1.55 -2.23 9.76
CA LEU A 776 0.84 -2.42 11.03
C LEU A 776 0.44 -1.09 11.71
N ALA A 777 0.74 0.04 11.07
CA ALA A 777 0.34 1.37 11.54
C ALA A 777 -1.15 1.66 11.26
N THR A 778 -1.74 1.01 10.26
CA THR A 778 -3.19 1.00 10.04
C THR A 778 -3.92 0.22 11.17
N PRO A 779 -5.19 0.57 11.48
CA PRO A 779 -5.96 -0.03 12.58
C PRO A 779 -6.17 -1.54 12.54
#